data_AF-A0A521LZE1-F1
#
_entry.id   AF-A0A521LZE1-F1
#
_cell.length_a   1.000
_cell.length_b   1.000
_cell.length_c   1.000
_cell.angle_alpha   90.00
_cell.angle_beta   90.00
_cell.angle_gamma   90.00
#
_symmetry.space_group_name_H-M   'P 1'
#
loop_
_entity.id
_entity.type
_entity.pdbx_description
1 polymer ?
#
loop_
_entity_poly.entity_id
_entity_poly.type
_entity_poly.pdbx_seq_one_letter_code
_entity_poly.pdbx_strand_id
1 'polypeptide(L)'
;MATALAPRIYGLDAISADALQAGGEEAAQFARRLFGRVADKDLAAASSDQRAGAATALLAFARRRLPGVAKVRVFNPTQADHGFESRHTIVQVVNDDMPFLVDSIANEFNRREIAVHLLAHPVMAMRRDLDGDLVGIAVEAGERARPESLMHIEIDRQAEPVLLDEIAAALSRVLAEVRLAVEDWKAMRRACLDAIADLSPGRSPALAEYEDFLRWLEANHFTFLGHRRYRYVDDPSQPGGLRYELVPGSALGILRRDEVRLFDAGLGGGEAMARFARGPHNIMIVKTDRQSLVHRSGAMDCVIVKTCDADGRVTGERRLVGLFTSAAYHASVRDVPLLRGRVEGLLRRSNLDRHSHDGKALLAILDTYPRDELFQIDEDTLYDHALGILQLQERRRVALFARRDSVGRFAANLVFAPRERFDAALSDRFAALLEKAWNGKVTQVTSSVGSDSALAQSLYILKLDAPDQAAPDLIELEKALAEAATSWTDRLRAGLQAQLGEAEGRAAARLWRDWFPAVYRETFDALQATRDIEQLQRLLAGATFGVHVGRRAGMPEHRFAIRLFHPRKPIALSDILPLAENLGLRVLSEAPFLLRASGHDGVAMQVLRVETADGSAVDLAAAGPRFIEAMEKLRSGELENDGLNRLVLGAGLAWREIAIVRAYTKYLRQAGIPFSQDYMERALSVYPRVARGLVDLFMARFDPALGEADASERMRRIEAVEADMKAALEAVTTLDEDRILRRFHNAVLCTLRTNYWQRGGDGAQKEWISFKIDSRAIDELPAPRPLVEIFVYSPRMEGIHLRGGRVARGGIRWSDRREDFRTEILGLMKTQMVKNAVIVPVGSKGGFYVKQPPVGGTREQVQAEGIACYQTLIRGMLDITDNYTGGSIAAPVDVVRHDGDDPYLVVAADKGTATFSDIANKLAQDYGFWLDDAFASGGSAGYDHKKMGITARGAWESVKRHFRELGQDIQATPFTVAGVGDMSGDVFGNGMLLSPHIKLVAAFDHRHIFIDPAPDTAASFAERKRLFDLPRSSWMDYDKGLLSAGGAIFDRAAKSIALSPEARAVLGIETPSLTPVDLMRAILIAPVDLLYFGGIGTYVKASTETNADAGDRASDALRVDGAQIRARVVGEGANLGFTQRGRVEAALAG
;
A
#
# COMPACT_ATOMS: atom_id res chain seq x y z
N MET A 1 -12.43 -14.73 -75.01
CA MET A 1 -13.74 -14.48 -74.38
C MET A 1 -13.50 -13.72 -73.09
N ALA A 2 -13.90 -12.45 -73.05
CA ALA A 2 -13.71 -11.57 -71.91
C ALA A 2 -14.87 -11.73 -70.93
N THR A 3 -14.63 -12.37 -69.78
CA THR A 3 -15.54 -12.32 -68.64
C THR A 3 -15.41 -10.94 -68.00
N ALA A 4 -16.46 -10.13 -68.10
CA ALA A 4 -16.57 -8.87 -67.38
C ALA A 4 -16.53 -9.16 -65.87
N LEU A 5 -15.50 -8.65 -65.19
CA LEU A 5 -15.39 -8.67 -63.73
C LEU A 5 -16.52 -7.82 -63.13
N ALA A 6 -17.18 -8.35 -62.10
CA ALA A 6 -18.20 -7.62 -61.34
C ALA A 6 -17.65 -6.25 -60.84
N PRO A 7 -18.47 -5.19 -60.83
CA PRO A 7 -18.03 -3.87 -60.39
C PRO A 7 -17.55 -3.94 -58.93
N ARG A 8 -16.29 -3.55 -58.69
CA ARG A 8 -15.71 -3.46 -57.36
C ARG A 8 -16.36 -2.27 -56.64
N ILE A 9 -17.13 -2.57 -55.60
CA ILE A 9 -18.06 -1.62 -54.95
C ILE A 9 -17.31 -0.47 -54.24
N TYR A 10 -15.98 -0.56 -54.06
CA TYR A 10 -15.17 0.49 -53.46
C TYR A 10 -13.85 0.75 -54.22
N GLY A 11 -13.56 2.04 -54.47
CA GLY A 11 -12.22 2.55 -54.73
C GLY A 11 -11.78 2.55 -56.20
N LEU A 12 -11.54 1.39 -56.83
CA LEU A 12 -10.70 1.34 -58.05
C LEU A 12 -11.25 2.11 -59.26
N ASP A 13 -12.56 2.04 -59.49
CA ASP A 13 -13.19 2.80 -60.59
C ASP A 13 -13.22 4.31 -60.31
N ALA A 14 -13.45 4.71 -59.05
CA ALA A 14 -13.38 6.11 -58.62
C ALA A 14 -11.94 6.65 -58.71
N ILE A 15 -10.94 5.88 -58.25
CA ILE A 15 -9.51 6.21 -58.37
C ILE A 15 -9.12 6.37 -59.85
N SER A 16 -9.62 5.49 -60.72
CA SER A 16 -9.36 5.58 -62.16
C SER A 16 -10.01 6.82 -62.78
N ALA A 17 -11.21 7.21 -62.33
CA ALA A 17 -11.91 8.41 -62.78
C ALA A 17 -11.21 9.70 -62.30
N ASP A 18 -10.75 9.74 -61.05
CA ASP A 18 -9.98 10.88 -60.51
C ASP A 18 -8.61 10.99 -61.22
N ALA A 19 -7.95 9.86 -61.51
CA ALA A 19 -6.71 9.84 -62.28
C ALA A 19 -6.92 10.29 -63.75
N LEU A 20 -8.08 9.99 -64.35
CA LEU A 20 -8.46 10.49 -65.67
C LEU A 20 -8.57 12.01 -65.68
N GLN A 21 -9.17 12.60 -64.64
CA GLN A 21 -9.30 14.05 -64.49
C GLN A 21 -7.95 14.74 -64.24
N ALA A 22 -7.08 14.14 -63.43
CA ALA A 22 -5.80 14.73 -63.06
C ALA A 22 -4.69 14.57 -64.13
N GLY A 23 -4.69 13.47 -64.88
CA GLY A 23 -3.55 13.09 -65.75
C GLY A 23 -3.91 12.44 -67.09
N GLY A 24 -5.19 12.45 -67.49
CA GLY A 24 -5.66 11.91 -68.77
C GLY A 24 -5.75 10.37 -68.82
N GLU A 25 -6.01 9.83 -70.01
CA GLU A 25 -6.29 8.38 -70.19
C GLU A 25 -5.14 7.47 -69.76
N GLU A 26 -3.89 7.91 -69.97
CA GLU A 26 -2.71 7.15 -69.59
C GLU A 26 -2.60 6.98 -68.06
N ALA A 27 -2.89 8.04 -67.29
CA ALA A 27 -2.88 8.00 -65.83
C ALA A 27 -4.00 7.10 -65.28
N ALA A 28 -5.20 7.15 -65.87
CA ALA A 28 -6.32 6.28 -65.50
C ALA A 28 -6.01 4.80 -65.75
N GLN A 29 -5.43 4.48 -66.91
CA GLN A 29 -5.02 3.11 -67.23
C GLN A 29 -3.90 2.62 -66.31
N PHE A 30 -2.94 3.50 -65.98
CA PHE A 30 -1.87 3.19 -65.05
C PHE A 30 -2.40 2.90 -63.63
N ALA A 31 -3.26 3.77 -63.09
CA ALA A 31 -3.86 3.61 -61.76
C ALA A 31 -4.66 2.31 -61.66
N ARG A 32 -5.44 1.97 -62.70
CA ARG A 32 -6.20 0.71 -62.78
C ARG A 32 -5.27 -0.51 -62.72
N ARG A 33 -4.13 -0.47 -63.40
CA ARG A 33 -3.13 -1.56 -63.36
C ARG A 33 -2.36 -1.59 -62.04
N LEU A 34 -2.05 -0.44 -61.45
CA LEU A 34 -1.33 -0.32 -60.19
C LEU A 34 -2.09 -0.96 -59.03
N PHE A 35 -3.37 -0.61 -58.89
CA PHE A 35 -4.19 -1.03 -57.77
C PHE A 35 -5.07 -2.25 -58.06
N GLY A 36 -5.06 -2.79 -59.29
CA GLY A 36 -5.96 -3.87 -59.71
C GLY A 36 -5.88 -5.16 -58.90
N ARG A 37 -4.74 -5.45 -58.26
CA ARG A 37 -4.55 -6.63 -57.39
C ARG A 37 -4.63 -6.32 -55.88
N VAL A 38 -4.85 -5.06 -55.51
CA VAL A 38 -5.01 -4.65 -54.11
C VAL A 38 -6.44 -4.95 -53.66
N ALA A 39 -6.61 -5.31 -52.39
CA ALA A 39 -7.92 -5.54 -51.80
C ALA A 39 -8.71 -4.23 -51.62
N ASP A 40 -10.02 -4.26 -51.85
CA ASP A 40 -10.85 -3.06 -51.83
C ASP A 40 -10.85 -2.34 -50.46
N LYS A 41 -10.68 -3.09 -49.36
CA LYS A 41 -10.58 -2.53 -48.00
C LYS A 41 -9.32 -1.67 -47.82
N ASP A 42 -8.20 -2.05 -48.43
CA ASP A 42 -6.93 -1.31 -48.32
C ASP A 42 -6.94 -0.09 -49.24
N LEU A 43 -7.63 -0.17 -50.38
CA LEU A 43 -7.87 0.97 -51.26
C LEU A 43 -8.74 2.03 -50.59
N ALA A 44 -9.79 1.61 -49.87
CA ALA A 44 -10.70 2.50 -49.13
C ALA A 44 -10.08 3.16 -47.89
N ALA A 45 -8.86 2.79 -47.50
CA ALA A 45 -8.16 3.39 -46.36
C ALA A 45 -7.66 4.83 -46.61
N ALA A 46 -7.73 5.30 -47.86
CA ALA A 46 -7.48 6.69 -48.28
C ALA A 46 -8.52 7.12 -49.32
N SER A 47 -8.67 8.42 -49.56
CA SER A 47 -9.62 8.92 -50.56
C SER A 47 -9.16 8.62 -51.99
N SER A 48 -10.12 8.58 -52.92
CA SER A 48 -9.84 8.19 -54.31
C SER A 48 -8.92 9.16 -55.04
N ASP A 49 -8.99 10.45 -54.70
CA ASP A 49 -8.10 11.52 -55.19
C ASP A 49 -6.66 11.34 -54.69
N GLN A 50 -6.45 10.99 -53.42
CA GLN A 50 -5.12 10.69 -52.85
C GLN A 50 -4.47 9.49 -53.54
N ARG A 51 -5.23 8.42 -53.77
CA ARG A 51 -4.77 7.22 -54.48
C ARG A 51 -4.48 7.51 -55.96
N ALA A 52 -5.32 8.32 -56.62
CA ALA A 52 -5.09 8.78 -57.99
C ALA A 52 -3.83 9.65 -58.11
N GLY A 53 -3.63 10.57 -57.16
CA GLY A 53 -2.42 11.39 -57.05
C GLY A 53 -1.17 10.54 -56.83
N ALA A 54 -1.23 9.53 -55.95
CA ALA A 54 -0.14 8.58 -55.73
C ALA A 54 0.24 7.79 -56.99
N ALA A 55 -0.76 7.32 -57.75
CA ALA A 55 -0.55 6.62 -59.03
C ALA A 55 0.08 7.55 -60.08
N THR A 56 -0.41 8.79 -60.17
CA THR A 56 0.11 9.80 -61.10
C THR A 56 1.54 10.19 -60.77
N ALA A 57 1.85 10.36 -59.48
CA ALA A 57 3.19 10.63 -58.99
C ALA A 57 4.15 9.47 -59.31
N LEU A 58 3.73 8.21 -59.16
CA LEU A 58 4.53 7.05 -59.56
C LEU A 58 4.73 6.99 -61.07
N LEU A 59 3.69 7.26 -61.88
CA LEU A 59 3.81 7.30 -63.33
C LEU A 59 4.83 8.37 -63.78
N ALA A 60 4.75 9.57 -63.20
CA ALA A 60 5.73 10.64 -63.45
C ALA A 60 7.15 10.20 -63.06
N PHE A 61 7.31 9.55 -61.91
CA PHE A 61 8.60 8.99 -61.48
C PHE A 61 9.12 7.89 -62.41
N ALA A 62 8.22 7.08 -62.98
CA ALA A 62 8.54 6.03 -63.94
C ALA A 62 8.86 6.54 -65.36
N ARG A 63 8.60 7.82 -65.69
CA ARG A 63 8.80 8.37 -67.05
C ARG A 63 10.20 8.11 -67.59
N ARG A 64 11.24 8.36 -66.80
CA ARG A 64 12.63 8.13 -67.21
C ARG A 64 13.34 7.13 -66.31
N ARG A 65 13.85 6.03 -66.89
CA ARG A 65 14.66 5.00 -66.23
C ARG A 65 15.55 4.28 -67.24
N LEU A 66 16.84 4.17 -66.95
CA LEU A 66 17.75 3.36 -67.74
C LEU A 66 17.58 1.85 -67.41
N PRO A 67 17.70 0.94 -68.41
CA PRO A 67 17.68 -0.50 -68.17
C PRO A 67 18.76 -0.92 -67.16
N GLY A 68 18.46 -1.89 -66.29
CA GLY A 68 19.40 -2.37 -65.27
C GLY A 68 19.54 -1.47 -64.04
N VAL A 69 18.95 -0.26 -64.05
CA VAL A 69 19.00 0.68 -62.93
C VAL A 69 17.66 0.69 -62.20
N ALA A 70 17.69 0.45 -60.89
CA ALA A 70 16.54 0.61 -60.01
C ALA A 70 16.36 2.09 -59.63
N LYS A 71 15.13 2.59 -59.66
CA LYS A 71 14.78 3.89 -59.10
C LYS A 71 14.01 3.70 -57.81
N VAL A 72 14.51 4.27 -56.72
CA VAL A 72 13.88 4.23 -55.40
C VAL A 72 13.75 5.66 -54.90
N ARG A 73 12.58 6.01 -54.35
CA ARG A 73 12.41 7.24 -53.57
C ARG A 73 11.53 6.98 -52.34
N VAL A 74 11.84 7.66 -51.26
CA VAL A 74 11.12 7.58 -49.97
C VAL A 74 10.82 9.00 -49.52
N PHE A 75 9.55 9.33 -49.30
CA PHE A 75 9.15 10.72 -49.05
C PHE A 75 7.83 10.81 -48.28
N ASN A 76 7.63 11.94 -47.62
CA ASN A 76 6.34 12.32 -47.05
C ASN A 76 5.60 13.20 -48.09
N PRO A 77 4.51 12.72 -48.68
CA PRO A 77 3.83 13.44 -49.76
C PRO A 77 3.14 14.71 -49.24
N THR A 78 3.28 15.77 -50.02
CA THR A 78 2.69 17.11 -49.82
C THR A 78 1.91 17.48 -51.07
N GLN A 79 0.81 18.23 -50.93
CA GLN A 79 0.02 18.63 -52.09
C GLN A 79 0.85 19.44 -53.10
N ALA A 80 1.76 20.30 -52.59
CA ALA A 80 2.59 21.18 -53.41
C ALA A 80 3.67 20.44 -54.22
N ASP A 81 4.40 19.50 -53.61
CA ASP A 81 5.56 18.89 -54.27
C ASP A 81 5.20 17.59 -55.00
N HIS A 82 4.12 16.92 -54.60
CA HIS A 82 3.79 15.56 -55.04
C HIS A 82 2.38 15.41 -55.64
N GLY A 83 1.53 16.43 -55.49
CA GLY A 83 0.16 16.41 -56.01
C GLY A 83 -0.86 15.63 -55.16
N PHE A 84 -0.44 15.13 -53.99
CA PHE A 84 -1.31 14.49 -53.00
C PHE A 84 -0.70 14.56 -51.61
N GLU A 85 -1.50 14.30 -50.58
CA GLU A 85 -1.04 14.16 -49.19
C GLU A 85 -1.37 12.78 -48.65
N SER A 86 -0.57 12.31 -47.70
CA SER A 86 -0.79 11.05 -46.98
C SER A 86 -0.32 11.18 -45.54
N ARG A 87 -1.00 10.47 -44.64
CA ARG A 87 -0.58 10.31 -43.25
C ARG A 87 0.60 9.34 -43.10
N HIS A 88 0.98 8.65 -44.17
CA HIS A 88 2.05 7.65 -44.23
C HIS A 88 3.25 8.17 -45.02
N THR A 89 4.42 7.59 -44.77
CA THR A 89 5.58 7.77 -45.66
C THR A 89 5.42 6.85 -46.87
N ILE A 90 5.75 7.39 -48.05
CA ILE A 90 5.58 6.71 -49.33
C ILE A 90 6.93 6.22 -49.84
N VAL A 91 6.99 4.94 -50.19
CA VAL A 91 8.11 4.34 -50.92
C VAL A 91 7.65 4.01 -52.32
N GLN A 92 8.39 4.47 -53.32
CA GLN A 92 8.13 4.17 -54.72
C GLN A 92 9.36 3.55 -55.37
N VAL A 93 9.15 2.41 -56.04
CA VAL A 93 10.21 1.65 -56.71
C VAL A 93 9.81 1.40 -58.16
N VAL A 94 10.75 1.63 -59.08
CA VAL A 94 10.64 1.24 -60.49
C VAL A 94 11.88 0.44 -60.85
N ASN A 95 11.71 -0.84 -61.16
CA ASN A 95 12.81 -1.77 -61.39
C ASN A 95 12.51 -2.75 -62.52
N ASP A 96 13.53 -3.39 -63.08
CA ASP A 96 13.29 -4.56 -63.95
C ASP A 96 12.60 -5.67 -63.15
N ASP A 97 11.69 -6.42 -63.79
CA ASP A 97 11.05 -7.55 -63.12
C ASP A 97 12.04 -8.70 -62.87
N MET A 98 12.12 -9.15 -61.62
CA MET A 98 13.04 -10.19 -61.15
C MET A 98 12.40 -10.95 -59.98
N PRO A 99 12.76 -12.23 -59.77
CA PRO A 99 12.40 -12.95 -58.55
C PRO A 99 12.93 -12.24 -57.29
N PHE A 100 12.27 -12.44 -56.15
CA PHE A 100 12.68 -11.97 -54.83
C PHE A 100 12.61 -10.44 -54.57
N LEU A 101 11.92 -9.65 -55.39
CA LEU A 101 11.87 -8.20 -55.14
C LEU A 101 11.00 -7.84 -53.93
N VAL A 102 9.77 -8.35 -53.88
CA VAL A 102 8.74 -7.92 -52.93
C VAL A 102 9.03 -8.39 -51.51
N ASP A 103 9.35 -9.66 -51.36
CA ASP A 103 9.76 -10.31 -50.11
C ASP A 103 11.05 -9.70 -49.54
N SER A 104 12.07 -9.43 -50.38
CA SER A 104 13.31 -8.77 -49.91
C SER A 104 13.06 -7.37 -49.37
N ILE A 105 12.21 -6.58 -50.04
CA ILE A 105 11.81 -5.25 -49.57
C ILE A 105 11.00 -5.33 -48.27
N ALA A 106 10.02 -6.25 -48.20
CA ALA A 106 9.22 -6.45 -46.98
C ALA A 106 10.09 -6.85 -45.79
N ASN A 107 11.10 -7.70 -46.00
CA ASN A 107 12.04 -8.09 -44.96
C ASN A 107 12.90 -6.93 -44.46
N GLU A 108 13.29 -5.99 -45.32
CA GLU A 108 14.04 -4.80 -44.91
C GLU A 108 13.20 -3.89 -43.99
N PHE A 109 11.90 -3.75 -44.26
CA PHE A 109 10.99 -3.03 -43.37
C PHE A 109 10.81 -3.74 -42.03
N ASN A 110 10.57 -5.06 -42.04
CA ASN A 110 10.44 -5.86 -40.83
C ASN A 110 11.69 -5.78 -39.95
N ARG A 111 12.89 -5.78 -40.54
CA ARG A 111 14.17 -5.66 -39.81
C ARG A 111 14.31 -4.31 -39.09
N ARG A 112 13.67 -3.27 -39.62
CA ARG A 112 13.65 -1.92 -39.05
C ARG A 112 12.43 -1.68 -38.15
N GLU A 113 11.61 -2.70 -37.92
CA GLU A 113 10.36 -2.61 -37.16
C GLU A 113 9.38 -1.57 -37.74
N ILE A 114 9.41 -1.39 -39.07
CA ILE A 114 8.52 -0.47 -39.80
C ILE A 114 7.33 -1.26 -40.35
N ALA A 115 6.10 -0.88 -39.96
CA ALA A 115 4.90 -1.52 -40.48
C ALA A 115 4.59 -1.06 -41.91
N VAL A 116 4.15 -2.01 -42.75
CA VAL A 116 3.65 -1.77 -44.10
C VAL A 116 2.12 -1.72 -44.07
N HIS A 117 1.54 -0.59 -44.46
CA HIS A 117 0.10 -0.34 -44.48
C HIS A 117 -0.54 -0.67 -45.83
N LEU A 118 0.20 -0.50 -46.92
CA LEU A 118 -0.24 -0.80 -48.28
C LEU A 118 0.95 -1.23 -49.13
N LEU A 119 0.77 -2.24 -49.99
CA LEU A 119 1.79 -2.70 -50.92
C LEU A 119 1.15 -3.01 -52.29
N ALA A 120 1.25 -2.07 -53.22
CA ALA A 120 0.83 -2.25 -54.61
C ALA A 120 2.06 -2.52 -55.48
N HIS A 121 2.14 -3.69 -56.13
CA HIS A 121 3.36 -4.13 -56.82
C HIS A 121 3.11 -4.83 -58.18
N PRO A 122 2.38 -4.22 -59.14
CA PRO A 122 2.20 -4.79 -60.46
C PRO A 122 3.52 -5.00 -61.23
N VAL A 123 3.50 -6.00 -62.10
CA VAL A 123 4.46 -6.10 -63.22
C VAL A 123 3.79 -5.55 -64.46
N MET A 124 4.41 -4.59 -65.14
CA MET A 124 3.88 -3.96 -66.34
C MET A 124 4.88 -4.04 -67.50
N ALA A 125 4.38 -4.29 -68.71
CA ALA A 125 5.20 -4.30 -69.92
C ALA A 125 5.48 -2.86 -70.40
N MET A 126 6.67 -2.34 -70.12
CA MET A 126 7.08 -0.97 -70.41
C MET A 126 7.89 -0.88 -71.70
N ARG A 127 7.51 0.02 -72.61
CA ARG A 127 8.26 0.34 -73.82
C ARG A 127 9.04 1.64 -73.58
N ARG A 128 10.36 1.57 -73.67
CA ARG A 128 11.27 2.71 -73.50
C ARG A 128 12.13 2.93 -74.74
N ASP A 129 12.58 4.16 -74.95
CA ASP A 129 13.62 4.47 -75.93
C ASP A 129 15.04 4.24 -75.37
N LEU A 130 16.07 4.61 -76.15
CA LEU A 130 17.48 4.41 -75.78
C LEU A 130 17.93 5.32 -74.63
N ASP A 131 17.27 6.46 -74.41
CA ASP A 131 17.58 7.42 -73.34
C ASP A 131 16.83 7.09 -72.03
N GLY A 132 16.01 6.03 -72.06
CA GLY A 132 15.26 5.49 -70.94
C GLY A 132 13.88 6.11 -70.74
N ASP A 133 13.41 6.93 -71.68
CA ASP A 133 12.12 7.60 -71.61
C ASP A 133 10.98 6.65 -72.00
N LEU A 134 9.88 6.70 -71.25
CA LEU A 134 8.71 5.86 -71.41
C LEU A 134 7.89 6.32 -72.63
N VAL A 135 7.86 5.49 -73.67
CA VAL A 135 7.11 5.73 -74.92
C VAL A 135 5.80 4.92 -75.00
N GLY A 136 5.46 4.16 -73.96
CA GLY A 136 4.14 3.54 -73.79
C GLY A 136 4.14 2.29 -72.90
N ILE A 137 2.94 1.87 -72.49
CA ILE A 137 2.70 0.68 -71.67
C ILE A 137 1.95 -0.36 -72.52
N ALA A 138 2.61 -1.47 -72.85
CA ALA A 138 2.02 -2.54 -73.66
C ALA A 138 1.06 -3.41 -72.84
N VAL A 139 0.25 -4.24 -73.52
CA VAL A 139 -0.62 -5.23 -72.88
C VAL A 139 0.19 -6.45 -72.43
N GLU A 140 1.17 -6.87 -73.22
CA GLU A 140 2.07 -8.01 -72.95
C GLU A 140 3.53 -7.63 -73.21
N ALA A 141 4.45 -8.37 -72.59
CA ALA A 141 5.89 -8.21 -72.79
C ALA A 141 6.34 -8.82 -74.13
N GLY A 142 7.38 -8.25 -74.74
CA GLY A 142 7.95 -8.70 -76.02
C GLY A 142 9.25 -7.96 -76.35
N GLU A 143 9.77 -8.10 -77.58
CA GLU A 143 11.09 -7.54 -77.95
C GLU A 143 11.23 -6.02 -77.72
N ARG A 144 10.13 -5.27 -77.89
CA ARG A 144 10.10 -3.82 -77.70
C ARG A 144 9.54 -3.39 -76.34
N ALA A 145 8.94 -4.28 -75.55
CA ALA A 145 8.32 -3.94 -74.26
C ALA A 145 8.79 -4.91 -73.17
N ARG A 146 9.53 -4.41 -72.19
CA ARG A 146 10.13 -5.24 -71.14
C ARG A 146 9.29 -5.23 -69.86
N PRO A 147 9.21 -6.35 -69.11
CA PRO A 147 8.52 -6.36 -67.83
C PRO A 147 9.29 -5.54 -66.79
N GLU A 148 8.62 -4.55 -66.21
CA GLU A 148 9.11 -3.76 -65.08
C GLU A 148 8.22 -3.99 -63.87
N SER A 149 8.82 -4.13 -62.69
CA SER A 149 8.13 -4.17 -61.41
C SER A 149 7.99 -2.75 -60.86
N LEU A 150 6.75 -2.29 -60.73
CA LEU A 150 6.43 -0.96 -60.20
C LEU A 150 5.78 -1.12 -58.84
N MET A 151 6.34 -0.47 -57.82
CA MET A 151 5.86 -0.61 -56.45
C MET A 151 5.49 0.74 -55.87
N HIS A 152 4.34 0.78 -55.20
CA HIS A 152 3.92 1.84 -54.32
C HIS A 152 3.61 1.23 -52.95
N ILE A 153 4.35 1.69 -51.95
CA ILE A 153 4.32 1.13 -50.60
C ILE A 153 4.05 2.27 -49.62
N GLU A 154 3.11 2.06 -48.71
CA GLU A 154 2.83 2.97 -47.59
C GLU A 154 3.36 2.35 -46.31
N ILE A 155 4.20 3.08 -45.60
CA ILE A 155 4.82 2.64 -44.35
C ILE A 155 4.51 3.62 -43.20
N ASP A 156 4.86 3.23 -41.96
CA ASP A 156 4.80 4.15 -40.82
C ASP A 156 5.49 5.47 -41.13
N ARG A 157 4.90 6.58 -40.67
CA ARG A 157 5.39 7.91 -41.00
C ARG A 157 6.72 8.18 -40.31
N GLN A 158 7.75 8.40 -41.12
CA GLN A 158 9.10 8.77 -40.68
C GLN A 158 9.22 10.29 -40.72
N ALA A 159 9.42 10.92 -39.56
CA ALA A 159 9.43 12.38 -39.44
C ALA A 159 10.76 13.01 -39.87
N GLU A 160 11.88 12.31 -39.68
CA GLU A 160 13.22 12.84 -39.91
C GLU A 160 13.69 12.58 -41.35
N PRO A 161 14.17 13.60 -42.08
CA PRO A 161 14.65 13.43 -43.46
C PRO A 161 15.78 12.40 -43.60
N VAL A 162 16.69 12.33 -42.60
CA VAL A 162 17.81 11.37 -42.59
C VAL A 162 17.32 9.93 -42.66
N LEU A 163 16.23 9.60 -41.94
CA LEU A 163 15.66 8.26 -41.96
C LEU A 163 15.09 7.90 -43.35
N LEU A 164 14.50 8.86 -44.06
CA LEU A 164 14.00 8.65 -45.42
C LEU A 164 15.14 8.28 -46.38
N ASP A 165 16.25 9.03 -46.31
CA ASP A 165 17.45 8.78 -47.11
C ASP A 165 18.10 7.43 -46.77
N GLU A 166 18.16 7.06 -45.49
CA GLU A 166 18.68 5.77 -45.05
C GLU A 166 17.83 4.59 -45.55
N ILE A 167 16.50 4.71 -45.51
CA ILE A 167 15.58 3.70 -46.05
C ILE A 167 15.77 3.59 -47.57
N ALA A 168 15.84 4.71 -48.29
CA ALA A 168 16.04 4.73 -49.73
C ALA A 168 17.37 4.06 -50.14
N ALA A 169 18.46 4.38 -49.42
CA ALA A 169 19.77 3.78 -49.65
C ALA A 169 19.79 2.27 -49.33
N ALA A 170 19.10 1.85 -48.26
CA ALA A 170 19.02 0.44 -47.90
C ALA A 170 18.21 -0.38 -48.91
N LEU A 171 17.04 0.10 -49.33
CA LEU A 171 16.24 -0.55 -50.36
C LEU A 171 16.99 -0.63 -51.71
N SER A 172 17.73 0.42 -52.06
CA SER A 172 18.59 0.40 -53.26
C SER A 172 19.68 -0.69 -53.17
N ARG A 173 20.28 -0.88 -51.98
CA ARG A 173 21.25 -1.96 -51.73
C ARG A 173 20.61 -3.34 -51.84
N VAL A 174 19.42 -3.53 -51.26
CA VAL A 174 18.65 -4.77 -51.35
C VAL A 174 18.39 -5.13 -52.82
N LEU A 175 17.88 -4.18 -53.60
CA LEU A 175 17.60 -4.38 -55.03
C LEU A 175 18.86 -4.70 -55.85
N ALA A 176 19.99 -4.09 -55.52
CA ALA A 176 21.28 -4.39 -56.15
C ALA A 176 21.74 -5.83 -55.85
N GLU A 177 21.57 -6.32 -54.63
CA GLU A 177 21.92 -7.70 -54.27
C GLU A 177 20.99 -8.74 -54.88
N VAL A 178 19.68 -8.45 -54.95
CA VAL A 178 18.71 -9.27 -55.70
C VAL A 178 19.16 -9.42 -57.15
N ARG A 179 19.52 -8.31 -57.81
CA ARG A 179 19.99 -8.32 -59.20
C ARG A 179 21.24 -9.18 -59.38
N LEU A 180 22.26 -9.00 -58.54
CA LEU A 180 23.49 -9.78 -58.60
C LEU A 180 23.20 -11.29 -58.46
N ALA A 181 22.35 -11.67 -57.51
CA ALA A 181 21.97 -13.08 -57.32
C ALA A 181 21.21 -13.65 -58.52
N VAL A 182 20.29 -12.88 -59.12
CA VAL A 182 19.44 -13.33 -60.25
C VAL A 182 20.25 -13.42 -61.55
N GLU A 183 21.10 -12.44 -61.86
CA GLU A 183 21.92 -12.44 -63.08
C GLU A 183 22.89 -13.64 -63.13
N ASP A 184 23.50 -13.98 -61.98
CA ASP A 184 24.46 -15.07 -61.87
C ASP A 184 23.85 -16.43 -61.51
N TRP A 185 22.54 -16.51 -61.30
CA TRP A 185 21.87 -17.73 -60.84
C TRP A 185 22.26 -18.97 -61.67
N LYS A 186 22.33 -18.83 -63.00
CA LYS A 186 22.69 -19.93 -63.91
C LYS A 186 24.15 -20.36 -63.69
N ALA A 187 25.04 -19.39 -63.57
CA ALA A 187 26.46 -19.62 -63.34
C ALA A 187 26.70 -20.26 -61.96
N MET A 188 25.97 -19.84 -60.92
CA MET A 188 26.06 -20.42 -59.58
C MET A 188 25.53 -21.85 -59.53
N ARG A 189 24.41 -22.15 -60.21
CA ARG A 189 23.94 -23.55 -60.37
C ARG A 189 24.98 -24.41 -61.07
N ARG A 190 25.59 -23.88 -62.15
CA ARG A 190 26.66 -24.58 -62.84
C ARG A 190 27.87 -24.81 -61.93
N ALA A 191 28.27 -23.82 -61.13
CA ALA A 191 29.35 -23.95 -60.15
C ALA A 191 29.07 -25.02 -59.08
N CYS A 192 27.80 -25.21 -58.68
CA CYS A 192 27.39 -26.32 -57.80
C CYS A 192 27.61 -27.68 -58.46
N LEU A 193 27.24 -27.83 -59.74
CA LEU A 193 27.47 -29.06 -60.49
C LEU A 193 28.96 -29.31 -60.75
N ASP A 194 29.72 -28.25 -61.06
CA ASP A 194 31.17 -28.36 -61.24
C ASP A 194 31.87 -28.77 -59.94
N ALA A 195 31.31 -28.44 -58.77
CA ALA A 195 31.84 -28.88 -57.47
C ALA A 195 31.80 -30.40 -57.28
N ILE A 196 30.93 -31.12 -58.01
CA ILE A 196 30.90 -32.59 -58.02
C ILE A 196 32.21 -33.15 -58.59
N ALA A 197 32.74 -32.51 -59.64
CA ALA A 197 33.99 -32.94 -60.29
C ALA A 197 35.23 -32.72 -59.42
N ASP A 198 35.14 -31.87 -58.38
CA ASP A 198 36.24 -31.64 -57.46
C ASP A 198 36.31 -32.64 -56.30
N LEU A 199 35.27 -33.46 -56.14
CA LEU A 199 35.23 -34.51 -55.13
C LEU A 199 36.21 -35.62 -55.55
N SER A 200 37.23 -35.89 -54.75
CA SER A 200 38.21 -36.95 -55.05
C SER A 200 37.67 -38.34 -54.66
N PRO A 201 37.71 -39.33 -55.57
CA PRO A 201 37.44 -40.72 -55.22
C PRO A 201 38.58 -41.31 -54.38
N GLY A 202 38.26 -41.82 -53.18
CA GLY A 202 39.18 -42.62 -52.36
C GLY A 202 39.46 -42.14 -50.93
N ARG A 203 39.00 -40.96 -50.50
CA ARG A 203 39.22 -40.44 -49.13
C ARG A 203 38.00 -40.51 -48.19
N SER A 204 36.78 -40.65 -48.72
CA SER A 204 35.57 -40.78 -47.90
C SER A 204 34.68 -41.93 -48.38
N PRO A 205 34.19 -42.81 -47.48
CA PRO A 205 33.24 -43.86 -47.82
C PRO A 205 31.85 -43.32 -48.23
N ALA A 206 31.58 -42.03 -48.03
CA ALA A 206 30.30 -41.37 -48.30
C ALA A 206 30.30 -40.52 -49.59
N LEU A 207 31.20 -40.79 -50.55
CA LEU A 207 31.35 -39.97 -51.77
C LEU A 207 30.02 -39.82 -52.54
N ALA A 208 29.29 -40.91 -52.74
CA ALA A 208 27.99 -40.89 -53.44
C ALA A 208 26.95 -39.98 -52.75
N GLU A 209 26.95 -39.93 -51.41
CA GLU A 209 26.05 -39.04 -50.67
C GLU A 209 26.38 -37.56 -50.89
N TYR A 210 27.66 -37.20 -51.02
CA TYR A 210 28.07 -35.82 -51.33
C TYR A 210 27.66 -35.41 -52.75
N GLU A 211 27.79 -36.32 -53.73
CA GLU A 211 27.32 -36.06 -55.10
C GLU A 211 25.80 -35.87 -55.15
N ASP A 212 25.06 -36.77 -54.50
CA ASP A 212 23.60 -36.69 -54.39
C ASP A 212 23.18 -35.38 -53.71
N PHE A 213 23.88 -34.96 -52.66
CA PHE A 213 23.60 -33.69 -51.97
C PHE A 213 23.77 -32.48 -52.89
N LEU A 214 24.87 -32.38 -53.64
CA LEU A 214 25.09 -31.25 -54.56
C LEU A 214 24.07 -31.22 -55.71
N ARG A 215 23.69 -32.39 -56.25
CA ARG A 215 22.59 -32.51 -57.22
C ARG A 215 21.26 -32.11 -56.60
N TRP A 216 21.02 -32.49 -55.35
CA TRP A 216 19.82 -32.14 -54.62
C TRP A 216 19.72 -30.63 -54.38
N LEU A 217 20.80 -29.95 -53.96
CA LEU A 217 20.85 -28.49 -53.85
C LEU A 217 20.46 -27.81 -55.18
N GLU A 218 21.03 -28.29 -56.28
CA GLU A 218 20.79 -27.76 -57.63
C GLU A 218 19.35 -27.98 -58.11
N ALA A 219 18.72 -29.07 -57.69
CA ALA A 219 17.33 -29.43 -57.96
C ALA A 219 16.31 -28.57 -57.16
N ASN A 220 16.55 -27.26 -57.04
CA ASN A 220 15.72 -26.27 -56.37
C ASN A 220 15.51 -26.47 -54.85
N HIS A 221 16.40 -27.23 -54.18
CA HIS A 221 16.43 -27.30 -52.72
C HIS A 221 17.29 -26.20 -52.07
N PHE A 222 17.99 -25.41 -52.89
CA PHE A 222 18.82 -24.30 -52.44
C PHE A 222 18.68 -23.07 -53.33
N THR A 223 18.42 -21.91 -52.73
CA THR A 223 18.46 -20.61 -53.42
C THR A 223 19.89 -20.09 -53.38
N PHE A 224 20.61 -20.19 -54.50
CA PHE A 224 21.98 -19.70 -54.63
C PHE A 224 22.05 -18.17 -54.67
N LEU A 225 22.86 -17.58 -53.78
CA LEU A 225 23.05 -16.13 -53.65
C LEU A 225 24.47 -15.70 -53.98
N GLY A 226 25.48 -16.54 -53.73
CA GLY A 226 26.86 -16.25 -54.06
C GLY A 226 27.75 -17.49 -54.22
N HIS A 227 28.86 -17.33 -54.95
CA HIS A 227 29.90 -18.36 -55.05
C HIS A 227 31.31 -17.73 -55.09
N ARG A 228 32.30 -18.36 -54.45
CA ARG A 228 33.73 -18.05 -54.57
C ARG A 228 34.57 -19.32 -54.50
N ARG A 229 35.73 -19.33 -55.17
CA ARG A 229 36.74 -20.40 -55.05
C ARG A 229 37.99 -19.88 -54.35
N TYR A 230 38.51 -20.66 -53.41
CA TYR A 230 39.74 -20.37 -52.69
C TYR A 230 40.79 -21.46 -52.93
N ARG A 231 42.06 -21.06 -52.99
CA ARG A 231 43.21 -21.96 -52.94
C ARG A 231 43.79 -21.95 -51.53
N TYR A 232 44.20 -23.11 -51.04
CA TYR A 232 44.92 -23.24 -49.78
C TYR A 232 46.41 -22.99 -49.99
N VAL A 233 47.01 -22.18 -49.12
CA VAL A 233 48.45 -21.93 -49.09
C VAL A 233 48.93 -22.12 -47.65
N ASP A 234 49.91 -22.97 -47.42
CA ASP A 234 50.48 -23.14 -46.09
C ASP A 234 51.14 -21.84 -45.62
N ASP A 235 50.74 -21.37 -44.45
CA ASP A 235 51.22 -20.12 -43.85
C ASP A 235 51.24 -20.25 -42.33
N PRO A 236 52.41 -20.49 -41.71
CA PRO A 236 52.55 -20.65 -40.26
C PRO A 236 52.12 -19.42 -39.44
N SER A 237 52.01 -18.24 -40.07
CA SER A 237 51.59 -17.00 -39.41
C SER A 237 50.06 -16.91 -39.24
N GLN A 238 49.30 -17.76 -39.91
CA GLN A 238 47.84 -17.82 -39.81
C GLN A 238 47.40 -18.84 -38.74
N PRO A 239 46.28 -18.59 -38.03
CA PRO A 239 45.63 -19.60 -37.19
C PRO A 239 45.38 -20.89 -37.98
N GLY A 240 45.80 -22.05 -37.45
CA GLY A 240 45.67 -23.33 -38.16
C GLY A 240 46.65 -23.56 -39.32
N GLY A 241 47.55 -22.61 -39.60
CA GLY A 241 48.66 -22.76 -40.55
C GLY A 241 48.28 -22.69 -42.04
N LEU A 242 47.10 -22.16 -42.38
CA LEU A 242 46.57 -22.12 -43.75
C LEU A 242 46.02 -20.74 -44.10
N ARG A 243 46.48 -20.17 -45.22
CA ARG A 243 45.95 -18.94 -45.84
C ARG A 243 45.03 -19.29 -47.01
N TYR A 244 43.90 -18.60 -47.09
CA TYR A 244 42.86 -18.81 -48.12
C TYR A 244 42.98 -17.71 -49.18
N GLU A 245 43.44 -18.05 -50.39
CA GLU A 245 43.59 -17.11 -51.50
C GLU A 245 42.40 -17.19 -52.46
N LEU A 246 41.71 -16.07 -52.68
CA LEU A 246 40.61 -16.00 -53.66
C LEU A 246 41.15 -16.24 -55.09
N VAL A 247 40.55 -17.18 -55.82
CA VAL A 247 40.86 -17.41 -57.22
C VAL A 247 40.24 -16.29 -58.06
N PRO A 248 41.04 -15.52 -58.82
CA PRO A 248 40.52 -14.41 -59.64
C PRO A 248 39.42 -14.86 -60.60
N GLY A 249 38.37 -14.04 -60.75
CA GLY A 249 37.23 -14.31 -61.64
C GLY A 249 36.26 -15.39 -61.17
N SER A 250 36.48 -16.01 -60.00
CA SER A 250 35.57 -17.06 -59.47
C SER A 250 34.35 -16.54 -58.72
N ALA A 251 34.32 -15.23 -58.43
CA ALA A 251 33.29 -14.58 -57.63
C ALA A 251 32.00 -14.37 -58.44
N LEU A 252 30.88 -14.93 -57.94
CA LEU A 252 29.55 -14.84 -58.54
C LEU A 252 28.52 -14.35 -57.52
N GLY A 253 27.42 -13.79 -58.01
CA GLY A 253 26.29 -13.32 -57.21
C GLY A 253 26.65 -12.16 -56.29
N ILE A 254 26.12 -12.16 -55.07
CA ILE A 254 26.40 -11.12 -54.06
C ILE A 254 27.89 -11.04 -53.69
N LEU A 255 28.67 -12.09 -53.99
CA LEU A 255 30.09 -12.16 -53.68
C LEU A 255 30.99 -11.56 -54.77
N ARG A 256 30.44 -11.03 -55.87
CA ARG A 256 31.20 -10.25 -56.87
C ARG A 256 31.89 -9.02 -56.28
N ARG A 257 31.35 -8.46 -55.19
CA ARG A 257 31.91 -7.29 -54.51
C ARG A 257 32.94 -7.74 -53.49
N ASP A 258 34.20 -7.32 -53.64
CA ASP A 258 35.31 -7.76 -52.77
C ASP A 258 35.11 -7.39 -51.29
N GLU A 259 34.44 -6.26 -51.03
CA GLU A 259 34.07 -5.80 -49.69
C GLU A 259 33.04 -6.69 -48.98
N VAL A 260 32.34 -7.58 -49.69
CA VAL A 260 31.40 -8.53 -49.09
C VAL A 260 32.19 -9.68 -48.44
N ARG A 261 32.13 -9.71 -47.11
CA ARG A 261 32.64 -10.80 -46.27
C ARG A 261 31.47 -11.65 -45.77
N LEU A 262 31.67 -12.97 -45.80
CA LEU A 262 30.72 -13.96 -45.27
C LEU A 262 30.90 -14.18 -43.77
N PHE A 263 32.13 -13.99 -43.31
CA PHE A 263 32.61 -14.24 -41.95
C PHE A 263 33.40 -13.03 -41.47
N ASP A 264 33.28 -12.68 -40.20
CA ASP A 264 34.00 -11.57 -39.57
C ASP A 264 35.53 -11.82 -39.57
N ALA A 265 36.32 -10.74 -39.51
CA ALA A 265 37.78 -10.83 -39.61
C ALA A 265 38.38 -11.69 -38.49
N GLY A 266 39.25 -12.65 -38.84
CA GLY A 266 39.86 -13.61 -37.90
C GLY A 266 39.12 -14.94 -37.75
N LEU A 267 37.87 -15.05 -38.20
CA LEU A 267 37.01 -16.23 -38.00
C LEU A 267 36.90 -17.14 -39.23
N GLY A 268 37.13 -16.60 -40.44
CA GLY A 268 37.07 -17.35 -41.71
C GLY A 268 38.29 -18.22 -42.05
N GLY A 269 39.28 -18.30 -41.15
CA GLY A 269 40.52 -19.06 -41.31
C GLY A 269 41.03 -19.68 -40.00
N GLY A 270 40.14 -19.88 -39.01
CA GLY A 270 40.51 -20.45 -37.71
C GLY A 270 40.87 -21.94 -37.74
N GLU A 271 41.32 -22.46 -36.60
CA GLU A 271 41.74 -23.87 -36.42
C GLU A 271 40.66 -24.89 -36.84
N ALA A 272 39.38 -24.57 -36.64
CA ALA A 272 38.26 -25.41 -37.08
C ALA A 272 38.16 -25.54 -38.60
N MET A 273 38.37 -24.45 -39.36
CA MET A 273 38.40 -24.48 -40.83
C MET A 273 39.64 -25.24 -41.33
N ALA A 274 40.79 -25.05 -40.68
CA ALA A 274 41.99 -25.83 -40.98
C ALA A 274 41.82 -27.34 -40.69
N ARG A 275 41.11 -27.69 -39.61
CA ARG A 275 40.75 -29.08 -39.28
C ARG A 275 39.83 -29.68 -40.33
N PHE A 276 38.83 -28.93 -40.80
CA PHE A 276 38.02 -29.38 -41.93
C PHE A 276 38.91 -29.56 -43.16
N ALA A 277 39.71 -28.57 -43.57
CA ALA A 277 40.58 -28.62 -44.74
C ALA A 277 41.47 -29.89 -44.77
N ARG A 278 42.03 -30.27 -43.61
CA ARG A 278 42.91 -31.45 -43.44
C ARG A 278 42.17 -32.76 -43.14
N GLY A 279 40.90 -32.69 -42.72
CA GLY A 279 40.09 -33.84 -42.31
C GLY A 279 39.55 -34.70 -43.47
N PRO A 280 38.85 -35.80 -43.16
CA PRO A 280 38.37 -36.77 -44.16
C PRO A 280 37.07 -36.38 -44.87
N HIS A 281 36.30 -35.41 -44.36
CA HIS A 281 35.02 -34.99 -44.97
C HIS A 281 35.24 -34.02 -46.13
N ASN A 282 34.43 -34.11 -47.19
CA ASN A 282 34.55 -33.28 -48.39
C ASN A 282 33.61 -32.07 -48.40
N ILE A 283 32.50 -32.14 -47.66
CA ILE A 283 31.51 -31.06 -47.55
C ILE A 283 31.34 -30.68 -46.08
N MET A 284 31.25 -29.37 -45.82
CA MET A 284 30.87 -28.81 -44.54
C MET A 284 29.84 -27.69 -44.77
N ILE A 285 28.84 -27.64 -43.91
CA ILE A 285 27.75 -26.65 -43.97
C ILE A 285 27.84 -25.81 -42.71
N VAL A 286 27.91 -24.49 -42.85
CA VAL A 286 28.01 -23.54 -41.74
C VAL A 286 27.12 -22.33 -41.99
N LYS A 287 26.71 -21.64 -40.92
CA LYS A 287 26.00 -20.36 -41.03
C LYS A 287 26.97 -19.19 -41.26
N THR A 288 26.58 -18.20 -42.05
CA THR A 288 27.34 -16.97 -42.27
C THR A 288 27.09 -15.94 -41.15
N ASP A 289 28.06 -15.07 -40.88
CA ASP A 289 27.86 -13.96 -39.92
C ASP A 289 27.00 -12.85 -40.55
N ARG A 290 27.06 -12.75 -41.88
CA ARG A 290 26.25 -11.86 -42.69
C ARG A 290 24.85 -12.46 -42.90
N GLN A 291 23.80 -11.67 -42.66
CA GLN A 291 22.43 -12.04 -42.99
C GLN A 291 22.12 -11.83 -44.47
N SER A 292 21.17 -12.58 -45.01
CA SER A 292 20.67 -12.40 -46.37
C SER A 292 19.84 -11.13 -46.49
N LEU A 293 20.09 -10.35 -47.54
CA LEU A 293 19.20 -9.27 -47.99
C LEU A 293 18.23 -9.74 -49.08
N VAL A 294 18.36 -10.98 -49.57
CA VAL A 294 17.58 -11.54 -50.67
C VAL A 294 16.63 -12.62 -50.15
N HIS A 295 15.38 -12.59 -50.61
CA HIS A 295 14.30 -13.54 -50.36
C HIS A 295 13.78 -13.59 -48.91
N ARG A 296 14.60 -14.05 -47.94
CA ARG A 296 14.26 -14.11 -46.51
C ARG A 296 15.37 -13.56 -45.64
N SER A 297 15.02 -12.86 -44.57
CA SER A 297 15.96 -12.40 -43.55
C SER A 297 16.44 -13.59 -42.70
N GLY A 298 17.74 -13.65 -42.42
CA GLY A 298 18.37 -14.71 -41.63
C GLY A 298 19.81 -14.97 -42.03
N ALA A 299 20.54 -15.73 -41.20
CA ALA A 299 21.89 -16.18 -41.54
C ALA A 299 21.84 -17.09 -42.77
N MET A 300 22.72 -16.83 -43.75
CA MET A 300 22.82 -17.67 -44.94
C MET A 300 23.53 -18.97 -44.61
N ASP A 301 23.26 -19.99 -45.40
CA ASP A 301 23.97 -21.25 -45.40
C ASP A 301 25.17 -21.15 -46.35
N CYS A 302 26.34 -21.54 -45.85
CA CYS A 302 27.55 -21.67 -46.64
C CYS A 302 27.93 -23.16 -46.73
N VAL A 303 27.76 -23.71 -47.93
CA VAL A 303 28.19 -25.06 -48.27
C VAL A 303 29.61 -24.98 -48.82
N ILE A 304 30.55 -25.51 -48.06
CA ILE A 304 31.98 -25.52 -48.39
C ILE A 304 32.33 -26.89 -48.94
N VAL A 305 32.78 -26.93 -50.19
CA VAL A 305 33.17 -28.15 -50.91
C VAL A 305 34.67 -28.09 -51.17
N LYS A 306 35.42 -29.08 -50.71
CA LYS A 306 36.87 -29.14 -50.97
C LYS A 306 37.16 -29.32 -52.46
N THR A 307 38.23 -28.70 -52.93
CA THR A 307 38.78 -28.97 -54.26
C THR A 307 40.03 -29.81 -54.17
N CYS A 308 40.12 -30.86 -54.97
CA CYS A 308 41.29 -31.74 -55.02
C CYS A 308 42.02 -31.63 -56.37
N ASP A 309 43.30 -31.98 -56.41
CA ASP A 309 44.04 -32.25 -57.65
C ASP A 309 43.81 -33.68 -58.15
N ALA A 310 44.44 -34.02 -59.28
CA ALA A 310 44.32 -35.35 -59.91
C ALA A 310 44.87 -36.50 -59.04
N ASP A 311 45.77 -36.20 -58.09
CA ASP A 311 46.31 -37.18 -57.13
C ASP A 311 45.44 -37.30 -55.86
N GLY A 312 44.30 -36.60 -55.82
CA GLY A 312 43.38 -36.59 -54.68
C GLY A 312 43.87 -35.78 -53.47
N ARG A 313 44.86 -34.89 -53.65
CA ARG A 313 45.30 -33.95 -52.61
C ARG A 313 44.40 -32.73 -52.60
N VAL A 314 44.01 -32.28 -51.41
CA VAL A 314 43.17 -31.09 -51.24
C VAL A 314 43.98 -29.84 -51.56
N THR A 315 43.54 -29.06 -52.56
CA THR A 315 44.22 -27.85 -53.05
C THR A 315 43.48 -26.55 -52.70
N GLY A 316 42.24 -26.65 -52.21
CA GLY A 316 41.41 -25.48 -51.95
C GLY A 316 39.97 -25.85 -51.63
N GLU A 317 39.06 -24.89 -51.85
CA GLU A 317 37.62 -25.08 -51.63
C GLU A 317 36.76 -24.15 -52.52
N ARG A 318 35.51 -24.57 -52.74
CA ARG A 318 34.43 -23.71 -53.21
C ARG A 318 33.47 -23.42 -52.07
N ARG A 319 33.04 -22.17 -51.99
CA ARG A 319 31.99 -21.73 -51.06
C ARG A 319 30.75 -21.38 -51.86
N LEU A 320 29.72 -22.20 -51.73
CA LEU A 320 28.38 -21.94 -52.26
C LEU A 320 27.55 -21.31 -51.13
N VAL A 321 26.99 -20.14 -51.36
CA VAL A 321 26.26 -19.37 -50.34
C VAL A 321 24.84 -19.16 -50.78
N GLY A 322 23.90 -19.37 -49.86
CA GLY A 322 22.49 -19.26 -50.18
C GLY A 322 21.58 -19.62 -49.01
N LEU A 323 20.37 -20.04 -49.33
CA LEU A 323 19.34 -20.38 -48.36
C LEU A 323 18.64 -21.66 -48.78
N PHE A 324 18.46 -22.61 -47.87
CA PHE A 324 17.58 -23.76 -48.14
C PHE A 324 16.15 -23.31 -48.46
N THR A 325 15.51 -23.94 -49.45
CA THR A 325 14.15 -23.58 -49.88
C THR A 325 13.10 -24.22 -48.97
N SER A 326 11.83 -23.77 -49.06
CA SER A 326 10.72 -24.42 -48.35
C SER A 326 10.62 -25.92 -48.67
N ALA A 327 10.91 -26.32 -49.91
CA ALA A 327 10.95 -27.73 -50.30
C ALA A 327 12.02 -28.53 -49.54
N ALA A 328 13.15 -27.91 -49.19
CA ALA A 328 14.18 -28.54 -48.34
C ALA A 328 13.71 -28.72 -46.89
N TYR A 329 12.95 -27.78 -46.32
CA TYR A 329 12.43 -27.89 -44.95
C TYR A 329 11.29 -28.90 -44.79
N HIS A 330 10.49 -29.09 -45.85
CA HIS A 330 9.35 -30.03 -45.84
C HIS A 330 9.67 -31.43 -46.37
N ALA A 331 10.86 -31.66 -46.93
CA ALA A 331 11.29 -32.99 -47.33
C ALA A 331 11.43 -33.92 -46.10
N SER A 332 11.04 -35.19 -46.23
CA SER A 332 11.34 -36.17 -45.18
C SER A 332 12.84 -36.25 -44.97
N VAL A 333 13.31 -36.30 -43.71
CA VAL A 333 14.76 -36.40 -43.42
C VAL A 333 15.41 -37.62 -44.07
N ARG A 334 14.59 -38.63 -44.41
CA ARG A 334 15.00 -39.88 -45.06
C ARG A 334 15.27 -39.74 -46.55
N ASP A 335 14.74 -38.69 -47.18
CA ASP A 335 14.95 -38.43 -48.61
C ASP A 335 16.04 -37.39 -48.85
N VAL A 336 16.53 -36.74 -47.79
CA VAL A 336 17.56 -35.70 -47.88
C VAL A 336 18.95 -36.36 -47.80
N PRO A 337 19.79 -36.24 -48.86
CA PRO A 337 21.16 -36.75 -48.84
C PRO A 337 21.96 -36.16 -47.67
N LEU A 338 22.95 -36.90 -47.16
CA LEU A 338 23.67 -36.66 -45.89
C LEU A 338 22.85 -36.88 -44.61
N LEU A 339 21.56 -36.53 -44.60
CA LEU A 339 20.71 -36.73 -43.42
C LEU A 339 20.15 -38.15 -43.34
N ARG A 340 19.75 -38.74 -44.47
CA ARG A 340 19.18 -40.09 -44.52
C ARG A 340 20.08 -41.14 -43.89
N GLY A 341 21.39 -41.07 -44.16
CA GLY A 341 22.39 -41.96 -43.57
C GLY A 341 22.53 -41.79 -42.06
N ARG A 342 22.52 -40.54 -41.56
CA ARG A 342 22.57 -40.24 -40.11
C ARG A 342 21.34 -40.76 -39.39
N VAL A 343 20.15 -40.55 -39.97
CA VAL A 343 18.87 -41.02 -39.41
C VAL A 343 18.86 -42.55 -39.30
N GLU A 344 19.29 -43.26 -40.36
CA GLU A 344 19.40 -44.71 -40.31
C GLU A 344 20.45 -45.19 -39.30
N GLY A 345 21.59 -44.50 -39.21
CA GLY A 345 22.63 -44.79 -38.23
C GLY A 345 22.10 -44.67 -36.80
N LEU A 346 21.34 -43.62 -36.51
CA LEU A 346 20.73 -43.37 -35.21
C LEU A 346 19.69 -44.43 -34.85
N LEU A 347 18.82 -44.81 -35.80
CA LEU A 347 17.84 -45.89 -35.59
C LEU A 347 18.51 -47.25 -35.33
N ARG A 348 19.60 -47.55 -36.04
CA ARG A 348 20.38 -48.78 -35.77
C ARG A 348 21.02 -48.73 -34.38
N ARG A 349 21.56 -47.58 -33.99
CA ARG A 349 22.23 -47.38 -32.69
C ARG A 349 21.25 -47.42 -31.51
N SER A 350 20.03 -46.92 -31.68
CA SER A 350 19.02 -46.91 -30.60
C SER A 350 18.45 -48.30 -30.27
N ASN A 351 18.64 -49.28 -31.16
CA ASN A 351 18.10 -50.64 -31.05
C ASN A 351 16.58 -50.69 -30.84
N LEU A 352 15.87 -49.63 -31.24
CA LEU A 352 14.41 -49.56 -31.21
C LEU A 352 13.85 -50.20 -32.47
N ASP A 353 12.81 -51.03 -32.33
CA ASP A 353 12.07 -51.52 -33.49
C ASP A 353 11.39 -50.33 -34.18
N ARG A 354 11.67 -50.16 -35.48
CA ARG A 354 11.13 -49.08 -36.32
C ARG A 354 9.60 -48.98 -36.31
N HIS A 355 8.92 -50.08 -36.05
CA HIS A 355 7.45 -50.15 -36.05
C HIS A 355 6.84 -50.00 -34.66
N SER A 356 7.67 -50.05 -33.62
CA SER A 356 7.26 -49.81 -32.23
C SER A 356 6.82 -48.36 -32.02
N HIS A 357 6.16 -48.11 -30.88
CA HIS A 357 5.74 -46.77 -30.49
C HIS A 357 6.95 -45.81 -30.44
N ASP A 358 8.00 -46.19 -29.71
CA ASP A 358 9.21 -45.39 -29.53
C ASP A 358 9.99 -45.22 -30.83
N GLY A 359 10.02 -46.25 -31.70
CA GLY A 359 10.64 -46.14 -33.03
C GLY A 359 9.93 -45.13 -33.93
N LYS A 360 8.59 -45.10 -33.92
CA LYS A 360 7.79 -44.09 -34.65
C LYS A 360 7.92 -42.70 -34.03
N ALA A 361 7.95 -42.60 -32.71
CA ALA A 361 8.13 -41.33 -31.99
C ALA A 361 9.51 -40.73 -32.26
N LEU A 362 10.57 -41.54 -32.23
CA LEU A 362 11.93 -41.11 -32.57
C LEU A 362 12.03 -40.61 -34.01
N LEU A 363 11.38 -41.29 -34.96
CA LEU A 363 11.29 -40.82 -36.35
C LEU A 363 10.57 -39.46 -36.45
N ALA A 364 9.45 -39.29 -35.75
CA ALA A 364 8.71 -38.03 -35.72
C ALA A 364 9.54 -36.89 -35.10
N ILE A 365 10.32 -37.18 -34.04
CA ILE A 365 11.26 -36.24 -33.43
C ILE A 365 12.31 -35.80 -34.46
N LEU A 366 12.89 -36.74 -35.21
CA LEU A 366 13.88 -36.42 -36.24
C LEU A 366 13.29 -35.61 -37.41
N ASP A 367 12.07 -35.93 -37.87
CA ASP A 367 11.40 -35.17 -38.94
C ASP A 367 11.05 -33.72 -38.51
N THR A 368 10.75 -33.52 -37.22
CA THR A 368 10.42 -32.20 -36.64
C THR A 368 11.63 -31.46 -36.03
N TYR A 369 12.79 -32.12 -35.94
CA TYR A 369 14.02 -31.48 -35.48
C TYR A 369 14.42 -30.37 -36.46
N PRO A 370 14.88 -29.20 -35.98
CA PRO A 370 15.21 -28.09 -36.86
C PRO A 370 16.19 -28.49 -37.98
N ARG A 371 15.78 -28.29 -39.24
CA ARG A 371 16.49 -28.86 -40.39
C ARG A 371 17.93 -28.35 -40.53
N ASP A 372 18.13 -27.07 -40.30
CA ASP A 372 19.46 -26.42 -40.33
C ASP A 372 20.39 -27.02 -39.27
N GLU A 373 19.82 -27.46 -38.15
CA GLU A 373 20.55 -28.07 -37.04
C GLU A 373 20.94 -29.51 -37.37
N LEU A 374 20.05 -30.29 -38.02
CA LEU A 374 20.35 -31.65 -38.48
C LEU A 374 21.56 -31.72 -39.41
N PHE A 375 21.75 -30.72 -40.28
CA PHE A 375 22.91 -30.68 -41.18
C PHE A 375 24.23 -30.46 -40.43
N GLN A 376 24.20 -29.71 -39.32
CA GLN A 376 25.38 -29.22 -38.61
C GLN A 376 25.75 -30.04 -37.36
N ILE A 377 24.78 -30.72 -36.74
CA ILE A 377 24.98 -31.55 -35.56
C ILE A 377 25.74 -32.84 -35.90
N ASP A 378 26.64 -33.27 -35.03
CA ASP A 378 27.30 -34.57 -35.14
C ASP A 378 26.40 -35.73 -34.67
N GLU A 379 26.76 -36.96 -35.01
CA GLU A 379 25.91 -38.13 -34.72
C GLU A 379 25.79 -38.46 -33.23
N ASP A 380 26.81 -38.18 -32.40
CA ASP A 380 26.77 -38.46 -30.97
C ASP A 380 25.82 -37.46 -30.27
N THR A 381 26.00 -36.17 -30.52
CA THR A 381 25.13 -35.13 -29.95
C THR A 381 23.68 -35.30 -30.43
N LEU A 382 23.46 -35.66 -31.70
CA LEU A 382 22.11 -35.91 -32.22
C LEU A 382 21.45 -37.12 -31.56
N TYR A 383 22.21 -38.19 -31.30
CA TYR A 383 21.71 -39.37 -30.60
C TYR A 383 21.23 -39.01 -29.19
N ASP A 384 22.05 -38.25 -28.43
CA ASP A 384 21.73 -37.83 -27.07
C ASP A 384 20.52 -36.88 -27.04
N HIS A 385 20.47 -35.90 -27.97
CA HIS A 385 19.32 -35.00 -28.11
C HIS A 385 18.04 -35.76 -28.45
N ALA A 386 18.08 -36.65 -29.45
CA ALA A 386 16.89 -37.34 -29.92
C ALA A 386 16.31 -38.29 -28.85
N LEU A 387 17.16 -39.02 -28.12
CA LEU A 387 16.69 -39.84 -27.00
C LEU A 387 16.25 -39.03 -25.78
N GLY A 388 16.93 -37.93 -25.48
CA GLY A 388 16.51 -37.03 -24.41
C GLY A 388 15.13 -36.40 -24.68
N ILE A 389 14.86 -36.01 -25.93
CA ILE A 389 13.54 -35.51 -26.36
C ILE A 389 12.49 -36.63 -26.27
N LEU A 390 12.83 -37.86 -26.65
CA LEU A 390 11.92 -39.01 -26.54
C LEU A 390 11.50 -39.25 -25.09
N GLN A 391 12.45 -39.25 -24.14
CA GLN A 391 12.16 -39.37 -22.70
C GLN A 391 11.37 -38.19 -22.14
N LEU A 392 11.49 -37.01 -22.75
CA LEU A 392 10.77 -35.81 -22.35
C LEU A 392 9.28 -35.88 -22.70
N GLN A 393 8.88 -36.59 -23.76
CA GLN A 393 7.46 -36.74 -24.12
C GLN A 393 6.63 -37.37 -22.99
N GLU A 394 7.25 -38.20 -22.16
CA GLU A 394 6.62 -38.81 -20.98
C GLU A 394 6.56 -37.86 -19.76
N ARG A 395 7.31 -36.76 -19.76
CA ARG A 395 7.48 -35.86 -18.60
C ARG A 395 7.33 -34.39 -18.98
N ARG A 396 6.27 -33.74 -18.50
CA ARG A 396 6.00 -32.31 -18.72
C ARG A 396 6.93 -31.38 -17.91
N ARG A 397 8.21 -31.31 -18.27
CA ARG A 397 9.21 -30.44 -17.63
C ARG A 397 9.92 -29.54 -18.63
N VAL A 398 10.61 -28.53 -18.13
CA VAL A 398 11.57 -27.77 -18.94
C VAL A 398 12.79 -28.66 -19.21
N ALA A 399 13.30 -28.62 -20.44
CA ALA A 399 14.53 -29.29 -20.83
C ALA A 399 15.31 -28.45 -21.83
N LEU A 400 16.64 -28.53 -21.78
CA LEU A 400 17.56 -27.83 -22.67
C LEU A 400 18.43 -28.81 -23.43
N PHE A 401 18.41 -28.73 -24.75
CA PHE A 401 19.34 -29.42 -25.64
C PHE A 401 20.17 -28.39 -26.37
N ALA A 402 21.47 -28.32 -26.06
CA ALA A 402 22.34 -27.28 -26.58
C ALA A 402 23.51 -27.87 -27.35
N ARG A 403 23.86 -27.24 -28.46
CA ARG A 403 25.09 -27.54 -29.21
C ARG A 403 25.81 -26.27 -29.61
N ARG A 404 27.12 -26.40 -29.83
CA ARG A 404 27.91 -25.39 -30.53
C ARG A 404 28.05 -25.75 -32.01
N ASP A 405 28.18 -24.77 -32.90
CA ASP A 405 28.55 -25.05 -34.28
C ASP A 405 30.02 -25.50 -34.39
N SER A 406 30.35 -26.13 -35.51
CA SER A 406 31.69 -26.72 -35.76
C SER A 406 32.82 -25.69 -35.81
N VAL A 407 32.49 -24.41 -36.00
CA VAL A 407 33.44 -23.29 -36.07
C VAL A 407 33.49 -22.48 -34.77
N GLY A 408 32.60 -22.80 -33.82
CA GLY A 408 32.53 -22.19 -32.50
C GLY A 408 31.87 -20.82 -32.43
N ARG A 409 31.30 -20.30 -33.53
CA ARG A 409 30.69 -18.96 -33.63
C ARG A 409 29.26 -18.89 -33.11
N PHE A 410 28.53 -20.00 -33.17
CA PHE A 410 27.13 -20.03 -32.78
C PHE A 410 26.84 -21.14 -31.77
N ALA A 411 25.92 -20.86 -30.84
CA ALA A 411 25.32 -21.86 -29.98
C ALA A 411 23.83 -21.98 -30.27
N ALA A 412 23.38 -23.19 -30.56
CA ALA A 412 21.97 -23.51 -30.77
C ALA A 412 21.41 -24.16 -29.50
N ASN A 413 20.38 -23.55 -28.95
CA ASN A 413 19.75 -23.96 -27.69
C ASN A 413 18.29 -24.28 -27.96
N LEU A 414 17.96 -25.57 -27.97
CA LEU A 414 16.61 -26.07 -28.16
C LEU A 414 15.96 -26.28 -26.78
N VAL A 415 15.05 -25.38 -26.43
CA VAL A 415 14.36 -25.37 -25.14
C VAL A 415 12.96 -25.92 -25.31
N PHE A 416 12.60 -26.87 -24.45
CA PHE A 416 11.23 -27.34 -24.30
C PHE A 416 10.65 -26.80 -23.00
N ALA A 417 9.40 -26.33 -23.03
CA ALA A 417 8.69 -25.87 -21.85
C ALA A 417 7.20 -26.24 -21.92
N PRO A 418 6.50 -26.41 -20.78
CA PRO A 418 5.05 -26.66 -20.78
C PRO A 418 4.29 -25.59 -21.57
N ARG A 419 3.51 -26.03 -22.56
CA ARG A 419 2.82 -25.14 -23.52
C ARG A 419 1.94 -24.09 -22.84
N GLU A 420 1.25 -24.49 -21.78
CA GLU A 420 0.38 -23.61 -20.97
C GLU A 420 1.12 -22.47 -20.25
N ARG A 421 2.45 -22.54 -20.14
CA ARG A 421 3.31 -21.56 -19.46
C ARG A 421 4.16 -20.74 -20.42
N PHE A 422 4.20 -21.11 -21.69
CA PHE A 422 5.10 -20.52 -22.66
C PHE A 422 4.44 -19.34 -23.38
N ASP A 423 4.88 -18.14 -23.02
CA ASP A 423 4.49 -16.87 -23.63
C ASP A 423 5.73 -16.06 -24.08
N ALA A 424 5.51 -14.91 -24.71
CA ALA A 424 6.59 -14.04 -25.15
C ALA A 424 7.50 -13.60 -23.98
N ALA A 425 6.92 -13.28 -22.82
CA ALA A 425 7.68 -12.83 -21.66
C ALA A 425 8.58 -13.92 -21.08
N LEU A 426 8.14 -15.19 -21.06
CA LEU A 426 8.98 -16.32 -20.67
C LEU A 426 10.08 -16.57 -21.71
N SER A 427 9.76 -16.46 -23.00
CA SER A 427 10.74 -16.59 -24.08
C SER A 427 11.86 -15.54 -23.96
N ASP A 428 11.53 -14.29 -23.61
CA ASP A 428 12.52 -13.23 -23.40
C ASP A 428 13.40 -13.50 -22.17
N ARG A 429 12.82 -14.02 -21.08
CA ARG A 429 13.59 -14.46 -19.91
C ARG A 429 14.55 -15.59 -20.25
N PHE A 430 14.11 -16.56 -21.05
CA PHE A 430 14.98 -17.63 -21.53
C PHE A 430 16.11 -17.08 -22.39
N ALA A 431 15.81 -16.18 -23.34
CA ALA A 431 16.83 -15.51 -24.14
C ALA A 431 17.89 -14.83 -23.25
N ALA A 432 17.49 -14.03 -22.27
CA ALA A 432 18.42 -13.35 -21.36
C ALA A 432 19.29 -14.31 -20.53
N LEU A 433 18.72 -15.42 -20.04
CA LEU A 433 19.46 -16.45 -19.31
C LEU A 433 20.50 -17.14 -20.21
N LEU A 434 20.10 -17.46 -21.45
CA LEU A 434 20.97 -18.07 -22.44
C LEU A 434 22.10 -17.11 -22.86
N GLU A 435 21.80 -15.84 -23.13
CA GLU A 435 22.80 -14.80 -23.48
C GLU A 435 23.85 -14.65 -22.39
N LYS A 436 23.42 -14.59 -21.12
CA LYS A 436 24.31 -14.51 -19.97
C LYS A 436 25.17 -15.76 -19.81
N ALA A 437 24.58 -16.96 -19.95
CA ALA A 437 25.32 -18.20 -19.75
C ALA A 437 26.35 -18.45 -20.86
N TRP A 438 25.99 -18.12 -22.11
CA TRP A 438 26.83 -18.31 -23.28
C TRP A 438 27.75 -17.13 -23.60
N ASN A 439 27.74 -16.02 -22.85
CA ASN A 439 28.33 -14.72 -23.21
C ASN A 439 28.21 -14.45 -24.72
N GLY A 440 26.97 -14.31 -25.15
CA GLY A 440 26.65 -14.09 -26.56
C GLY A 440 25.31 -13.40 -26.72
N LYS A 441 24.94 -13.15 -27.96
CA LYS A 441 23.70 -12.46 -28.31
C LYS A 441 22.77 -13.36 -29.10
N VAL A 442 21.50 -13.44 -28.70
CA VAL A 442 20.46 -14.14 -29.45
C VAL A 442 20.24 -13.40 -30.77
N THR A 443 20.43 -14.10 -31.88
CA THR A 443 20.27 -13.57 -33.24
C THR A 443 18.98 -14.04 -33.90
N GLN A 444 18.44 -15.17 -33.45
CA GLN A 444 17.22 -15.76 -33.99
C GLN A 444 16.53 -16.58 -32.91
N VAL A 445 15.21 -16.44 -32.83
CA VAL A 445 14.33 -17.30 -32.04
C VAL A 445 13.30 -17.92 -32.98
N THR A 446 13.13 -19.23 -32.93
CA THR A 446 12.12 -19.93 -33.70
C THR A 446 11.33 -20.82 -32.76
N SER A 447 10.06 -20.48 -32.56
CA SER A 447 9.15 -21.20 -31.68
C SER A 447 8.15 -21.99 -32.50
N SER A 448 7.90 -23.24 -32.10
CA SER A 448 6.92 -24.11 -32.70
C SER A 448 6.07 -24.75 -31.61
N VAL A 449 4.77 -24.83 -31.85
CA VAL A 449 3.81 -25.47 -30.95
C VAL A 449 3.03 -26.47 -31.79
N GLY A 450 3.33 -27.76 -31.61
CA GLY A 450 2.54 -28.81 -32.24
C GLY A 450 1.10 -28.79 -31.70
N SER A 451 0.11 -29.00 -32.58
CA SER A 451 -1.32 -29.00 -32.22
C SER A 451 -1.62 -29.95 -31.04
N ASP A 452 -0.95 -31.12 -31.03
CA ASP A 452 -1.15 -32.20 -30.06
C ASP A 452 -0.02 -32.32 -29.01
N SER A 453 0.92 -31.36 -28.96
CA SER A 453 2.02 -31.37 -28.00
C SER A 453 1.67 -30.63 -26.71
N ALA A 454 2.01 -31.25 -25.56
CA ALA A 454 1.94 -30.62 -24.24
C ALA A 454 3.10 -29.65 -23.96
N LEU A 455 4.14 -29.66 -24.82
CA LEU A 455 5.33 -28.84 -24.72
C LEU A 455 5.42 -27.88 -25.91
N ALA A 456 5.77 -26.63 -25.64
CA ALA A 456 6.26 -25.68 -26.64
C ALA A 456 7.76 -25.92 -26.84
N GLN A 457 8.20 -25.84 -28.09
CA GLN A 457 9.59 -26.01 -28.50
C GLN A 457 10.11 -24.69 -29.07
N SER A 458 11.22 -24.19 -28.54
CA SER A 458 11.84 -22.95 -29.02
C SER A 458 13.33 -23.13 -29.22
N LEU A 459 13.79 -22.83 -30.44
CA LEU A 459 15.19 -22.82 -30.81
C LEU A 459 15.74 -21.40 -30.71
N TYR A 460 16.76 -21.21 -29.87
CA TYR A 460 17.49 -19.96 -29.72
C TYR A 460 18.87 -20.12 -30.36
N ILE A 461 19.19 -19.29 -31.36
CA ILE A 461 20.51 -19.26 -32.01
C ILE A 461 21.27 -18.04 -31.51
N LEU A 462 22.35 -18.28 -30.75
CA LEU A 462 23.20 -17.25 -30.18
C LEU A 462 24.47 -17.10 -31.00
N LYS A 463 24.85 -15.86 -31.34
CA LYS A 463 26.20 -15.53 -31.81
C LYS A 463 27.07 -15.34 -30.57
N LEU A 464 28.15 -16.09 -30.49
CA LEU A 464 29.08 -16.05 -29.36
C LEU A 464 30.09 -14.90 -29.54
N ASP A 465 30.53 -14.31 -28.44
CA ASP A 465 31.52 -13.22 -28.48
C ASP A 465 32.88 -13.72 -28.95
N ALA A 466 33.23 -14.98 -28.65
CA ALA A 466 34.47 -15.62 -29.06
C ALA A 466 34.30 -17.10 -29.49
N PRO A 467 35.03 -17.57 -30.53
CA PRO A 467 34.90 -18.91 -31.09
C PRO A 467 35.49 -20.04 -30.23
N ASP A 468 36.28 -19.70 -29.21
CA ASP A 468 36.98 -20.61 -28.30
C ASP A 468 36.43 -20.57 -26.87
N GLN A 469 35.41 -19.75 -26.62
CA GLN A 469 34.78 -19.63 -25.30
C GLN A 469 34.28 -20.98 -24.75
N ALA A 470 34.42 -21.20 -23.44
CA ALA A 470 33.91 -22.41 -22.78
C ALA A 470 32.38 -22.50 -22.85
N ALA A 471 31.86 -23.72 -23.02
CA ALA A 471 30.43 -23.99 -22.91
C ALA A 471 29.97 -23.84 -21.45
N PRO A 472 28.74 -23.33 -21.21
CA PRO A 472 28.18 -23.24 -19.87
C PRO A 472 27.88 -24.63 -19.30
N ASP A 473 27.73 -24.69 -17.98
CA ASP A 473 27.14 -25.86 -17.32
C ASP A 473 25.66 -25.98 -17.72
N LEU A 474 25.37 -26.93 -18.61
CA LEU A 474 24.03 -27.13 -19.16
C LEU A 474 23.02 -27.59 -18.09
N ILE A 475 23.48 -28.24 -17.01
CA ILE A 475 22.62 -28.72 -15.94
C ILE A 475 22.12 -27.54 -15.10
N GLU A 476 23.03 -26.66 -14.68
CA GLU A 476 22.66 -25.44 -13.95
C GLU A 476 21.83 -24.48 -14.83
N LEU A 477 22.14 -24.42 -16.13
CA LEU A 477 21.36 -23.61 -17.07
C LEU A 477 19.93 -24.16 -17.27
N GLU A 478 19.76 -25.47 -17.43
CA GLU A 478 18.42 -26.10 -17.48
C GLU A 478 17.63 -25.81 -16.20
N LYS A 479 18.28 -25.88 -15.03
CA LYS A 479 17.66 -25.57 -13.74
C LYS A 479 17.22 -24.11 -13.65
N ALA A 480 18.05 -23.16 -14.09
CA ALA A 480 17.69 -21.74 -14.13
C ALA A 480 16.51 -21.47 -15.06
N LEU A 481 16.45 -22.13 -16.23
CA LEU A 481 15.30 -22.06 -17.15
C LEU A 481 14.04 -22.67 -16.51
N ALA A 482 14.16 -23.80 -15.81
CA ALA A 482 13.05 -24.43 -15.10
C ALA A 482 12.50 -23.52 -13.97
N GLU A 483 13.38 -22.87 -13.21
CA GLU A 483 13.00 -21.89 -12.18
C GLU A 483 12.29 -20.67 -12.78
N ALA A 484 12.75 -20.17 -13.93
CA ALA A 484 12.11 -19.08 -14.66
C ALA A 484 10.71 -19.45 -15.20
N ALA A 485 10.47 -20.73 -15.49
CA ALA A 485 9.16 -21.28 -15.88
C ALA A 485 8.26 -21.68 -14.69
N THR A 486 8.75 -21.53 -13.45
CA THR A 486 8.00 -21.90 -12.24
C THR A 486 7.00 -20.80 -11.87
N SER A 487 5.71 -21.15 -11.92
CA SER A 487 4.62 -20.23 -11.63
C SER A 487 4.56 -19.85 -10.14
N TRP A 488 3.94 -18.71 -9.83
CA TRP A 488 3.66 -18.29 -8.45
C TRP A 488 2.89 -19.37 -7.67
N THR A 489 1.93 -20.04 -8.31
CA THR A 489 1.12 -21.10 -7.71
C THR A 489 1.93 -22.35 -7.37
N ASP A 490 2.94 -22.68 -8.19
CA ASP A 490 3.85 -23.79 -7.89
C ASP A 490 4.74 -23.46 -6.70
N ARG A 491 5.22 -22.21 -6.60
CA ARG A 491 5.98 -21.73 -5.42
C ARG A 491 5.14 -21.75 -4.15
N LEU A 492 3.85 -21.37 -4.23
CA LEU A 492 2.92 -21.45 -3.08
C LEU A 492 2.76 -22.90 -2.62
N ARG A 493 2.57 -23.82 -3.57
CA ARG A 493 2.46 -25.25 -3.29
C ARG A 493 3.72 -25.79 -2.61
N ALA A 494 4.90 -25.48 -3.16
CA ALA A 494 6.17 -25.91 -2.59
C ALA A 494 6.37 -25.35 -1.17
N GLY A 495 6.06 -24.07 -0.94
CA GLY A 495 6.15 -23.44 0.38
C GLY A 495 5.23 -24.10 1.42
N LEU A 496 3.98 -24.36 1.05
CA LEU A 496 3.03 -25.05 1.94
C LEU A 496 3.41 -26.50 2.20
N GLN A 497 3.96 -27.21 1.21
CA GLN A 497 4.49 -28.57 1.40
C GLN A 497 5.70 -28.61 2.32
N ALA A 498 6.58 -27.60 2.25
CA ALA A 498 7.72 -27.51 3.16
C ALA A 498 7.28 -27.29 4.62
N GLN A 499 6.20 -26.53 4.86
CA GLN A 499 5.68 -26.24 6.20
C GLN A 499 4.79 -27.35 6.78
N LEU A 500 3.94 -27.96 5.95
CA LEU A 500 2.87 -28.89 6.39
C LEU A 500 3.13 -30.35 5.95
N GLY A 501 4.20 -30.62 5.21
CA GLY A 501 4.43 -31.94 4.59
C GLY A 501 3.64 -32.15 3.29
N GLU A 502 3.88 -33.29 2.64
CA GLU A 502 3.51 -33.48 1.23
C GLU A 502 2.00 -33.56 0.97
N ALA A 503 1.26 -34.29 1.82
CA ALA A 503 -0.19 -34.49 1.65
C ALA A 503 -0.99 -33.25 2.07
N GLU A 504 -0.75 -32.76 3.28
CA GLU A 504 -1.44 -31.60 3.87
C GLU A 504 -1.10 -30.32 3.11
N GLY A 505 0.16 -30.13 2.74
CA GLY A 505 0.58 -28.99 1.92
C GLY A 505 -0.07 -28.96 0.53
N ARG A 506 -0.28 -30.13 -0.11
CA ARG A 506 -1.04 -30.20 -1.38
C ARG A 506 -2.50 -29.83 -1.20
N ALA A 507 -3.14 -30.31 -0.13
CA ALA A 507 -4.54 -29.97 0.17
C ALA A 507 -4.69 -28.47 0.45
N ALA A 508 -3.81 -27.90 1.29
CA ALA A 508 -3.77 -26.47 1.57
C ALA A 508 -3.53 -25.64 0.30
N ALA A 509 -2.58 -26.04 -0.56
CA ALA A 509 -2.31 -25.33 -1.80
C ALA A 509 -3.48 -25.36 -2.80
N ARG A 510 -4.34 -26.38 -2.76
CA ARG A 510 -5.59 -26.42 -3.54
C ARG A 510 -6.62 -25.45 -2.96
N LEU A 511 -6.77 -25.43 -1.63
CA LEU A 511 -7.71 -24.55 -0.93
C LEU A 511 -7.38 -23.06 -1.13
N TRP A 512 -6.10 -22.69 -1.01
CA TRP A 512 -5.66 -21.29 -0.97
C TRP A 512 -5.29 -20.70 -2.34
N ARG A 513 -5.22 -21.51 -3.41
CA ARG A 513 -4.82 -21.06 -4.74
C ARG A 513 -5.62 -19.87 -5.24
N ASP A 514 -6.93 -19.91 -5.03
CA ASP A 514 -7.87 -18.95 -5.62
C ASP A 514 -8.13 -17.74 -4.70
N TRP A 515 -7.50 -17.69 -3.53
CA TRP A 515 -7.64 -16.57 -2.58
C TRP A 515 -6.85 -15.33 -2.99
N PHE A 516 -5.80 -15.48 -3.80
CA PHE A 516 -4.84 -14.42 -4.10
C PHE A 516 -5.06 -13.84 -5.51
N PRO A 517 -5.49 -12.56 -5.64
CA PRO A 517 -5.73 -11.93 -6.93
C PRO A 517 -4.43 -11.68 -7.71
N ALA A 518 -4.54 -11.45 -9.03
CA ALA A 518 -3.37 -11.19 -9.89
C ALA A 518 -2.46 -10.07 -9.35
N VAL A 519 -3.03 -8.94 -8.94
CA VAL A 519 -2.30 -7.80 -8.36
C VAL A 519 -1.51 -8.19 -7.10
N TYR A 520 -2.04 -9.09 -6.27
CA TYR A 520 -1.29 -9.61 -5.12
C TYR A 520 -0.09 -10.45 -5.59
N ARG A 521 -0.30 -11.37 -6.54
CA ARG A 521 0.74 -12.28 -7.05
C ARG A 521 1.86 -11.56 -7.81
N GLU A 522 1.57 -10.39 -8.37
CA GLU A 522 2.56 -9.49 -8.96
C GLU A 522 3.33 -8.68 -7.89
N THR A 523 2.69 -8.39 -6.75
CA THR A 523 3.29 -7.56 -5.69
C THR A 523 4.11 -8.37 -4.68
N PHE A 524 3.72 -9.61 -4.40
CA PHE A 524 4.28 -10.46 -3.35
C PHE A 524 4.65 -11.84 -3.87
N ASP A 525 5.78 -12.36 -3.41
CA ASP A 525 6.16 -13.74 -3.67
C ASP A 525 5.22 -14.73 -2.94
N ALA A 526 5.30 -15.99 -3.35
CA ALA A 526 4.47 -17.03 -2.79
C ALA A 526 4.82 -17.39 -1.34
N LEU A 527 6.06 -17.10 -0.90
CA LEU A 527 6.46 -17.32 0.49
C LEU A 527 5.75 -16.33 1.42
N GLN A 528 5.59 -15.07 1.01
CA GLN A 528 4.77 -14.11 1.75
C GLN A 528 3.31 -14.58 1.85
N ALA A 529 2.75 -15.15 0.79
CA ALA A 529 1.39 -15.71 0.86
C ALA A 529 1.26 -16.83 1.89
N THR A 530 2.28 -17.68 2.08
CA THR A 530 2.24 -18.71 3.15
C THR A 530 2.08 -18.10 4.54
N ARG A 531 2.72 -16.94 4.80
CA ARG A 531 2.59 -16.21 6.07
C ARG A 531 1.24 -15.51 6.21
N ASP A 532 0.73 -14.95 5.10
CA ASP A 532 -0.55 -14.26 5.11
C ASP A 532 -1.73 -15.26 5.30
N ILE A 533 -1.57 -16.53 4.92
CA ILE A 533 -2.54 -17.60 5.17
C ILE A 533 -2.84 -17.79 6.66
N GLU A 534 -1.84 -17.67 7.55
CA GLU A 534 -2.07 -17.80 9.00
C GLU A 534 -3.04 -16.73 9.52
N GLN A 535 -2.92 -15.49 9.03
CA GLN A 535 -3.84 -14.40 9.38
C GLN A 535 -5.22 -14.62 8.75
N LEU A 536 -5.28 -15.06 7.50
CA LEU A 536 -6.55 -15.45 6.85
C LEU A 536 -7.29 -16.52 7.65
N GLN A 537 -6.58 -17.55 8.13
CA GLN A 537 -7.17 -18.60 8.97
C GLN A 537 -7.74 -18.05 10.28
N ARG A 538 -6.99 -17.18 10.99
CA ARG A 538 -7.46 -16.53 12.23
C ARG A 538 -8.73 -15.71 11.99
N LEU A 539 -8.77 -14.92 10.92
CA LEU A 539 -9.93 -14.08 10.60
C LEU A 539 -11.14 -14.93 10.17
N LEU A 540 -10.93 -16.01 9.44
CA LEU A 540 -12.02 -16.95 9.10
C LEU A 540 -12.52 -17.73 10.31
N ALA A 541 -11.70 -17.92 11.34
CA ALA A 541 -12.09 -18.50 12.62
C ALA A 541 -12.79 -17.50 13.57
N GLY A 542 -12.99 -16.24 13.15
CA GLY A 542 -13.74 -15.23 13.89
C GLY A 542 -12.91 -14.09 14.48
N ALA A 543 -11.60 -14.02 14.22
CA ALA A 543 -10.81 -12.85 14.61
C ALA A 543 -11.28 -11.59 13.85
N THR A 544 -11.33 -10.46 14.54
CA THR A 544 -11.83 -9.19 13.98
C THR A 544 -10.74 -8.30 13.39
N PHE A 545 -9.47 -8.61 13.68
CA PHE A 545 -8.31 -7.83 13.25
C PHE A 545 -7.05 -8.70 13.30
N GLY A 546 -6.12 -8.44 12.38
CA GLY A 546 -4.80 -9.08 12.39
C GLY A 546 -3.73 -8.11 11.91
N VAL A 547 -2.52 -8.23 12.45
CA VAL A 547 -1.37 -7.38 12.09
C VAL A 547 -0.15 -8.24 11.84
N HIS A 548 0.60 -7.90 10.79
CA HIS A 548 1.91 -8.48 10.52
C HIS A 548 2.90 -7.38 10.15
N VAL A 549 4.11 -7.42 10.69
CA VAL A 549 5.19 -6.50 10.32
C VAL A 549 6.31 -7.25 9.62
N GLY A 550 6.92 -6.62 8.62
CA GLY A 550 8.05 -7.25 7.93
C GLY A 550 8.89 -6.26 7.14
N ARG A 551 10.16 -6.60 6.95
CA ARG A 551 11.11 -5.85 6.13
C ARG A 551 11.54 -6.68 4.93
N ARG A 552 11.55 -6.08 3.74
CA ARG A 552 12.12 -6.71 2.54
C ARG A 552 13.65 -6.57 2.56
N ALA A 553 14.36 -7.55 2.02
CA ALA A 553 15.81 -7.48 1.88
C ALA A 553 16.22 -6.21 1.10
N GLY A 554 17.27 -5.53 1.57
CA GLY A 554 17.77 -4.28 0.97
C GLY A 554 17.03 -3.00 1.39
N MET A 555 15.97 -3.07 2.21
CA MET A 555 15.36 -1.88 2.80
C MET A 555 16.19 -1.32 3.96
N PRO A 556 16.28 0.01 4.12
CA PRO A 556 16.92 0.63 5.29
C PRO A 556 16.31 0.18 6.61
N GLU A 557 17.09 0.18 7.69
CA GLU A 557 16.65 -0.29 9.01
C GLU A 557 15.54 0.55 9.65
N HIS A 558 15.38 1.80 9.22
CA HIS A 558 14.28 2.68 9.65
C HIS A 558 13.00 2.48 8.84
N ARG A 559 12.98 1.58 7.83
CA ARG A 559 11.82 1.30 6.97
C ARG A 559 11.32 -0.13 7.12
N PHE A 560 9.99 -0.28 7.10
CA PHE A 560 9.33 -1.58 7.11
C PHE A 560 7.90 -1.50 6.57
N ALA A 561 7.23 -2.64 6.46
CA ALA A 561 5.84 -2.73 6.04
C ALA A 561 4.97 -3.26 7.18
N ILE A 562 3.79 -2.66 7.34
CA ILE A 562 2.72 -3.12 8.23
C ILE A 562 1.60 -3.66 7.34
N ARG A 563 1.18 -4.89 7.58
CA ARG A 563 0.02 -5.51 6.94
C ARG A 563 -1.11 -5.59 7.95
N LEU A 564 -2.23 -4.99 7.62
CA LEU A 564 -3.44 -4.98 8.42
C LEU A 564 -4.48 -5.87 7.75
N PHE A 565 -5.09 -6.77 8.51
CA PHE A 565 -6.10 -7.71 8.04
C PHE A 565 -7.44 -7.40 8.69
N HIS A 566 -8.49 -7.32 7.88
CA HIS A 566 -9.83 -6.93 8.31
C HIS A 566 -10.91 -7.81 7.67
N PRO A 567 -12.00 -8.12 8.39
CA PRO A 567 -13.18 -8.71 7.78
C PRO A 567 -13.78 -7.77 6.72
N ARG A 568 -13.91 -8.25 5.48
CA ARG A 568 -14.63 -7.62 4.36
C ARG A 568 -14.01 -6.33 3.77
N LYS A 569 -13.74 -5.29 4.58
CA LYS A 569 -13.36 -3.95 4.08
C LYS A 569 -12.12 -3.36 4.76
N PRO A 570 -11.28 -2.62 4.01
CA PRO A 570 -10.15 -1.88 4.57
C PRO A 570 -10.61 -0.75 5.52
N ILE A 571 -9.75 -0.35 6.46
CA ILE A 571 -9.94 0.84 7.29
C ILE A 571 -9.62 2.09 6.47
N ALA A 572 -10.36 3.18 6.68
CA ALA A 572 -10.07 4.44 6.01
C ALA A 572 -8.69 4.98 6.40
N LEU A 573 -7.94 5.51 5.43
CA LEU A 573 -6.60 6.04 5.68
C LEU A 573 -6.62 7.16 6.74
N SER A 574 -7.68 7.97 6.79
CA SER A 574 -7.90 9.00 7.82
C SER A 574 -7.92 8.46 9.25
N ASP A 575 -8.28 7.19 9.44
CA ASP A 575 -8.36 6.56 10.76
C ASP A 575 -7.03 5.88 11.13
N ILE A 576 -6.27 5.42 10.12
CA ILE A 576 -4.96 4.76 10.29
C ILE A 576 -3.85 5.79 10.55
N LEU A 577 -3.86 6.91 9.83
CA LEU A 577 -2.77 7.90 9.88
C LEU A 577 -2.48 8.39 11.30
N PRO A 578 -3.48 8.83 12.11
CA PRO A 578 -3.21 9.26 13.48
C PRO A 578 -2.60 8.16 14.35
N LEU A 579 -3.00 6.91 14.11
CA LEU A 579 -2.52 5.74 14.84
C LEU A 579 -1.04 5.46 14.51
N ALA A 580 -0.66 5.55 13.22
CA ALA A 580 0.72 5.43 12.79
C ALA A 580 1.61 6.59 13.31
N GLU A 581 1.13 7.84 13.23
CA GLU A 581 1.87 9.02 13.70
C GLU A 581 2.14 9.00 15.21
N ASN A 582 1.16 8.53 15.99
CA ASN A 582 1.29 8.35 17.44
C ASN A 582 2.19 7.18 17.82
N LEU A 583 2.39 6.20 16.93
CA LEU A 583 3.40 5.15 17.07
C LEU A 583 4.80 5.59 16.58
N GLY A 584 4.94 6.83 16.10
CA GLY A 584 6.22 7.40 15.68
C GLY A 584 6.57 7.08 14.24
N LEU A 585 5.56 6.79 13.41
CA LEU A 585 5.72 6.36 12.03
C LEU A 585 5.17 7.39 11.05
N ARG A 586 5.83 7.48 9.89
CA ARG A 586 5.36 8.19 8.70
C ARG A 586 4.94 7.17 7.66
N VAL A 587 3.71 7.27 7.16
CA VAL A 587 3.20 6.40 6.09
C VAL A 587 3.69 6.93 4.74
N LEU A 588 4.41 6.09 3.99
CA LEU A 588 4.97 6.41 2.69
C LEU A 588 4.04 6.02 1.54
N SER A 589 3.33 4.90 1.67
CA SER A 589 2.37 4.43 0.67
C SER A 589 1.43 3.40 1.29
N GLU A 590 0.24 3.29 0.70
CA GLU A 590 -0.77 2.27 1.03
C GLU A 590 -1.09 1.44 -0.23
N ALA A 591 -1.25 0.12 -0.04
CA ALA A 591 -1.80 -0.78 -1.06
C ALA A 591 -2.88 -1.68 -0.43
N PRO A 592 -4.17 -1.52 -0.79
CA PRO A 592 -5.25 -2.40 -0.36
C PRO A 592 -5.40 -3.61 -1.29
N PHE A 593 -5.75 -4.76 -0.72
CA PHE A 593 -6.02 -6.02 -1.41
C PHE A 593 -7.29 -6.64 -0.83
N LEU A 594 -8.11 -7.25 -1.69
CA LEU A 594 -9.22 -8.09 -1.25
C LEU A 594 -8.87 -9.55 -1.55
N LEU A 595 -8.58 -10.32 -0.51
CA LEU A 595 -8.23 -11.73 -0.58
C LEU A 595 -9.50 -12.56 -0.40
N ARG A 596 -9.91 -13.30 -1.43
CA ARG A 596 -11.17 -14.06 -1.41
C ARG A 596 -11.15 -15.22 -2.39
N ALA A 597 -11.72 -16.35 -1.99
CA ALA A 597 -12.13 -17.41 -2.92
C ALA A 597 -13.61 -17.22 -3.33
N SER A 598 -14.02 -17.94 -4.38
CA SER A 598 -15.43 -17.97 -4.81
C SER A 598 -16.33 -18.45 -3.67
N GLY A 599 -17.42 -17.73 -3.40
CA GLY A 599 -18.38 -18.06 -2.34
C GLY A 599 -18.03 -17.57 -0.93
N HIS A 600 -16.93 -16.83 -0.74
CA HIS A 600 -16.56 -16.21 0.54
C HIS A 600 -16.67 -14.68 0.51
N ASP A 601 -17.06 -14.08 1.64
CA ASP A 601 -17.10 -12.62 1.87
C ASP A 601 -15.72 -11.94 1.75
N GLY A 602 -14.64 -12.71 1.89
CA GLY A 602 -13.26 -12.25 1.74
C GLY A 602 -12.68 -11.52 2.95
N VAL A 603 -11.34 -11.38 2.94
CA VAL A 603 -10.56 -10.64 3.92
C VAL A 603 -9.88 -9.48 3.20
N ALA A 604 -10.09 -8.27 3.71
CA ALA A 604 -9.35 -7.11 3.25
C ALA A 604 -7.96 -7.07 3.91
N MET A 605 -6.93 -6.85 3.11
CA MET A 605 -5.56 -6.66 3.58
C MET A 605 -5.06 -5.30 3.12
N GLN A 606 -4.56 -4.47 4.03
CA GLN A 606 -3.90 -3.19 3.71
C GLN A 606 -2.43 -3.28 4.02
N VAL A 607 -1.59 -2.93 3.05
CA VAL A 607 -0.14 -2.89 3.23
C VAL A 607 0.32 -1.45 3.28
N LEU A 608 0.75 -1.02 4.45
CA LEU A 608 1.32 0.29 4.72
C LEU A 608 2.84 0.16 4.65
N ARG A 609 3.49 0.91 3.76
CA ARG A 609 4.94 1.10 3.84
C ARG A 609 5.21 2.30 4.73
N VAL A 610 6.02 2.10 5.75
CA VAL A 610 6.26 3.10 6.79
C VAL A 610 7.74 3.31 7.03
N GLU A 611 8.05 4.44 7.61
CA GLU A 611 9.36 4.71 8.20
C GLU A 611 9.22 5.39 9.56
N THR A 612 10.23 5.28 10.41
CA THR A 612 10.28 6.05 11.65
C THR A 612 10.40 7.54 11.36
N ALA A 613 9.64 8.36 12.07
CA ALA A 613 9.56 9.80 11.82
C ALA A 613 10.88 10.53 12.11
N ASP A 614 11.70 9.99 13.01
CA ASP A 614 13.02 10.50 13.39
C ASP A 614 14.19 9.82 12.64
N GLY A 615 13.90 8.87 11.75
CA GLY A 615 14.90 8.10 11.01
C GLY A 615 15.66 7.05 11.83
N SER A 616 15.21 6.75 13.05
CA SER A 616 15.81 5.72 13.91
C SER A 616 15.67 4.31 13.32
N ALA A 617 16.71 3.48 13.49
CA ALA A 617 16.67 2.08 13.11
C ALA A 617 15.73 1.28 14.01
N VAL A 618 14.98 0.33 13.44
CA VAL A 618 14.07 -0.54 14.20
C VAL A 618 14.51 -1.99 14.10
N ASP A 619 14.78 -2.60 15.25
CA ASP A 619 14.90 -4.05 15.35
C ASP A 619 13.49 -4.68 15.43
N LEU A 620 12.98 -5.14 14.29
CA LEU A 620 11.66 -5.77 14.21
C LEU A 620 11.61 -7.13 14.93
N ALA A 621 12.73 -7.81 15.14
CA ALA A 621 12.73 -9.06 15.88
C ALA A 621 12.46 -8.80 17.37
N ALA A 622 13.07 -7.75 17.92
CA ALA A 622 12.88 -7.38 19.33
C ALA A 622 11.63 -6.52 19.59
N ALA A 623 11.27 -5.61 18.69
CA ALA A 623 10.16 -4.68 18.87
C ALA A 623 8.85 -5.15 18.22
N GLY A 624 8.92 -5.99 17.18
CA GLY A 624 7.77 -6.41 16.37
C GLY A 624 6.61 -7.01 17.17
N PRO A 625 6.85 -7.98 18.09
CA PRO A 625 5.77 -8.56 18.89
C PRO A 625 5.03 -7.53 19.76
N ARG A 626 5.75 -6.65 20.45
CA ARG A 626 5.18 -5.56 21.27
C ARG A 626 4.42 -4.54 20.41
N PHE A 627 4.94 -4.25 19.22
CA PHE A 627 4.28 -3.38 18.26
C PHE A 627 2.96 -3.95 17.73
N ILE A 628 2.94 -5.24 17.38
CA ILE A 628 1.74 -5.95 16.96
C ILE A 628 0.69 -5.91 18.08
N GLU A 629 1.07 -6.27 19.31
CA GLU A 629 0.16 -6.25 20.45
C GLU A 629 -0.39 -4.84 20.72
N ALA A 630 0.45 -3.81 20.68
CA ALA A 630 0.02 -2.42 20.86
C ALA A 630 -1.01 -2.00 19.80
N MET A 631 -0.80 -2.36 18.53
CA MET A 631 -1.75 -2.11 17.44
C MET A 631 -3.09 -2.83 17.68
N GLU A 632 -3.06 -4.09 18.12
CA GLU A 632 -4.26 -4.85 18.47
C GLU A 632 -5.03 -4.21 19.63
N LYS A 633 -4.32 -3.73 20.66
CA LYS A 633 -4.91 -3.05 21.83
C LYS A 633 -5.43 -1.65 21.54
N LEU A 634 -4.79 -0.92 20.62
CA LEU A 634 -5.31 0.33 20.08
C LEU A 634 -6.62 0.08 19.32
N ARG A 635 -6.69 -1.04 18.59
CA ARG A 635 -7.88 -1.40 17.83
C ARG A 635 -9.04 -1.84 18.71
N SER A 636 -8.78 -2.58 19.79
CA SER A 636 -9.82 -2.99 20.76
C SER A 636 -10.26 -1.87 21.70
N GLY A 637 -9.51 -0.77 21.79
CA GLY A 637 -9.78 0.35 22.70
C GLY A 637 -9.20 0.16 24.11
N GLU A 638 -8.41 -0.90 24.32
CA GLU A 638 -7.69 -1.17 25.57
C GLU A 638 -6.45 -0.28 25.75
N LEU A 639 -5.96 0.35 24.68
CA LEU A 639 -4.89 1.35 24.70
C LEU A 639 -5.40 2.67 24.09
N GLU A 640 -5.08 3.81 24.72
CA GLU A 640 -5.39 5.13 24.15
C GLU A 640 -4.43 5.49 23.00
N ASN A 641 -4.96 6.20 22.00
CA ASN A 641 -4.19 6.67 20.85
C ASN A 641 -3.63 8.08 21.09
N ASP A 642 -2.48 8.18 21.75
CA ASP A 642 -1.74 9.43 22.01
C ASP A 642 -0.24 9.27 21.73
N GLY A 643 0.52 10.35 21.86
CA GLY A 643 1.95 10.41 21.50
C GLY A 643 2.86 9.56 22.37
N LEU A 644 2.39 8.99 23.49
CA LEU A 644 3.17 8.04 24.30
C LEU A 644 3.36 6.69 23.58
N ASN A 645 2.53 6.39 22.58
CA ASN A 645 2.65 5.16 21.81
C ASN A 645 3.97 5.09 21.01
N ARG A 646 4.67 6.20 20.79
CA ARG A 646 6.03 6.24 20.21
C ARG A 646 7.04 5.44 21.02
N LEU A 647 6.81 5.32 22.33
CA LEU A 647 7.68 4.59 23.25
C LEU A 647 7.68 3.07 22.99
N VAL A 648 6.71 2.54 22.24
CA VAL A 648 6.75 1.13 21.78
C VAL A 648 8.01 0.86 20.97
N LEU A 649 8.31 1.74 20.01
CA LEU A 649 9.48 1.61 19.14
C LEU A 649 10.71 2.31 19.75
N GLY A 650 10.52 3.51 20.31
CA GLY A 650 11.64 4.32 20.82
C GLY A 650 12.27 3.80 22.12
N ALA A 651 11.46 3.24 23.04
CA ALA A 651 11.92 2.75 24.35
C ALA A 651 11.61 1.26 24.58
N GLY A 652 11.11 0.57 23.55
CA GLY A 652 10.68 -0.83 23.62
C GLY A 652 9.54 -1.08 24.61
N LEU A 653 8.74 -0.07 24.98
CA LEU A 653 7.70 -0.27 26.00
C LEU A 653 6.57 -1.18 25.48
N ALA A 654 6.15 -2.16 26.28
CA ALA A 654 4.91 -2.90 26.06
C ALA A 654 3.70 -1.98 26.32
N TRP A 655 2.54 -2.30 25.74
CA TRP A 655 1.34 -1.45 25.84
C TRP A 655 0.92 -1.18 27.30
N ARG A 656 1.07 -2.16 28.18
CA ARG A 656 0.74 -2.02 29.61
C ARG A 656 1.78 -1.19 30.38
N GLU A 657 3.03 -1.19 29.94
CA GLU A 657 4.07 -0.30 30.48
C GLU A 657 3.79 1.15 30.08
N ILE A 658 3.34 1.37 28.84
CA ILE A 658 2.88 2.68 28.37
C ILE A 658 1.69 3.17 29.19
N ALA A 659 0.78 2.27 29.58
CA ALA A 659 -0.34 2.63 30.47
C ALA A 659 0.12 3.16 31.84
N ILE A 660 1.25 2.68 32.40
CA ILE A 660 1.84 3.25 33.63
C ILE A 660 2.27 4.70 33.37
N VAL A 661 3.09 4.91 32.34
CA VAL A 661 3.59 6.24 31.97
C VAL A 661 2.43 7.19 31.73
N ARG A 662 1.42 6.75 30.96
CA ARG A 662 0.21 7.51 30.67
C ARG A 662 -0.56 7.87 31.94
N ALA A 663 -0.77 6.93 32.86
CA ALA A 663 -1.45 7.19 34.12
C ALA A 663 -0.72 8.28 34.93
N TYR A 664 0.62 8.27 34.98
CA TYR A 664 1.40 9.35 35.59
C TYR A 664 1.29 10.68 34.82
N THR A 665 1.29 10.66 33.48
CA THR A 665 1.08 11.87 32.66
C THR A 665 -0.27 12.51 32.99
N LYS A 666 -1.33 11.70 33.08
CA LYS A 666 -2.68 12.18 33.43
C LYS A 666 -2.74 12.70 34.86
N TYR A 667 -2.13 11.99 35.81
CA TYR A 667 -2.05 12.43 37.21
C TYR A 667 -1.31 13.77 37.34
N LEU A 668 -0.12 13.89 36.76
CA LEU A 668 0.69 15.11 36.84
C LEU A 668 -0.02 16.30 36.20
N ARG A 669 -0.71 16.11 35.06
CA ARG A 669 -1.58 17.12 34.46
C ARG A 669 -2.65 17.59 35.46
N GLN A 670 -3.35 16.65 36.10
CA GLN A 670 -4.36 16.96 37.13
C GLN A 670 -3.77 17.58 38.39
N ALA A 671 -2.51 17.27 38.73
CA ALA A 671 -1.77 17.85 39.84
C ALA A 671 -1.42 19.34 39.60
N GLY A 672 -1.60 19.85 38.38
CA GLY A 672 -1.44 21.26 38.03
C GLY A 672 -0.01 21.66 37.68
N ILE A 673 0.82 20.72 37.18
CA ILE A 673 2.15 21.07 36.67
C ILE A 673 2.04 22.01 35.46
N PRO A 674 3.00 22.93 35.25
CA PRO A 674 2.90 23.97 34.23
C PRO A 674 3.27 23.50 32.81
N PHE A 675 2.94 22.25 32.46
CA PHE A 675 3.28 21.65 31.16
C PHE A 675 2.07 20.96 30.54
N SER A 676 1.89 21.12 29.23
CA SER A 676 0.83 20.41 28.50
C SER A 676 1.13 18.91 28.40
N GLN A 677 0.08 18.11 28.19
CA GLN A 677 0.24 16.68 27.95
C GLN A 677 1.18 16.42 26.77
N ASP A 678 0.92 17.01 25.61
CA ASP A 678 1.74 16.83 24.40
C ASP A 678 3.22 17.14 24.62
N TYR A 679 3.53 18.16 25.44
CA TYR A 679 4.93 18.50 25.73
C TYR A 679 5.60 17.44 26.61
N MET A 680 4.88 16.89 27.60
CA MET A 680 5.37 15.77 28.39
C MET A 680 5.60 14.51 27.55
N GLU A 681 4.68 14.19 26.65
CA GLU A 681 4.80 13.04 25.74
C GLU A 681 6.01 13.18 24.82
N ARG A 682 6.24 14.39 24.30
CA ARG A 682 7.40 14.70 23.47
C ARG A 682 8.69 14.57 24.28
N ALA A 683 8.77 15.11 25.49
CA ALA A 683 9.95 14.99 26.35
C ALA A 683 10.30 13.52 26.62
N LEU A 684 9.32 12.69 26.98
CA LEU A 684 9.53 11.24 27.18
C LEU A 684 9.99 10.53 25.89
N SER A 685 9.47 10.94 24.73
CA SER A 685 9.84 10.36 23.44
C SER A 685 11.26 10.74 23.00
N VAL A 686 11.72 11.95 23.32
CA VAL A 686 13.08 12.44 23.02
C VAL A 686 14.13 11.72 23.88
N TYR A 687 13.78 11.36 25.12
CA TYR A 687 14.68 10.68 26.06
C TYR A 687 14.19 9.25 26.40
N PRO A 688 14.21 8.30 25.42
CA PRO A 688 13.64 6.97 25.60
C PRO A 688 14.30 6.14 26.70
N ARG A 689 15.59 6.38 26.99
CA ARG A 689 16.29 5.75 28.13
C ARG A 689 15.71 6.16 29.47
N VAL A 690 15.32 7.44 29.62
CA VAL A 690 14.66 7.93 30.83
C VAL A 690 13.25 7.35 30.94
N ALA A 691 12.50 7.31 29.82
CA ALA A 691 11.16 6.70 29.79
C ALA A 691 11.19 5.21 30.18
N ARG A 692 12.16 4.44 29.68
CA ARG A 692 12.41 3.05 30.09
C ARG A 692 12.78 2.97 31.58
N GLY A 693 13.73 3.80 32.02
CA GLY A 693 14.15 3.85 33.43
C GLY A 693 12.99 4.13 34.40
N LEU A 694 12.04 5.00 34.05
CA LEU A 694 10.84 5.26 34.86
C LEU A 694 9.98 4.00 35.06
N VAL A 695 9.79 3.22 33.99
CA VAL A 695 9.06 1.94 34.07
C VAL A 695 9.88 0.93 34.87
N ASP A 696 11.18 0.83 34.64
CA ASP A 696 12.04 -0.10 35.35
C ASP A 696 12.08 0.20 36.86
N LEU A 697 12.06 1.49 37.24
CA LEU A 697 11.96 1.93 38.63
C LEU A 697 10.60 1.55 39.23
N PHE A 698 9.52 1.75 38.48
CA PHE A 698 8.19 1.33 38.91
C PHE A 698 8.14 -0.20 39.13
N MET A 699 8.66 -0.99 38.19
CA MET A 699 8.72 -2.44 38.32
C MET A 699 9.57 -2.85 39.53
N ALA A 700 10.75 -2.26 39.70
CA ALA A 700 11.61 -2.52 40.85
C ALA A 700 10.91 -2.19 42.18
N ARG A 701 10.12 -1.12 42.26
CA ARG A 701 9.41 -0.72 43.48
C ARG A 701 8.23 -1.61 43.84
N PHE A 702 7.52 -2.16 42.86
CA PHE A 702 6.21 -2.76 43.11
C PHE A 702 6.03 -4.20 42.66
N ASP A 703 7.00 -4.83 41.97
CA ASP A 703 6.90 -6.24 41.58
C ASP A 703 6.83 -7.16 42.81
N PRO A 704 5.69 -7.83 43.10
CA PRO A 704 5.54 -8.69 44.27
C PRO A 704 6.55 -9.85 44.30
N ALA A 705 7.09 -10.27 43.16
CA ALA A 705 8.10 -11.32 43.08
C ALA A 705 9.43 -10.95 43.78
N LEU A 706 9.67 -9.66 44.04
CA LEU A 706 10.86 -9.17 44.75
C LEU A 706 10.70 -9.09 46.28
N GLY A 707 9.54 -9.48 46.84
CA GLY A 707 9.27 -9.52 48.28
C GLY A 707 8.59 -8.26 48.85
N GLU A 708 8.72 -8.01 50.15
CA GLU A 708 8.19 -6.80 50.80
C GLU A 708 8.93 -5.52 50.37
N ALA A 709 8.46 -4.35 50.78
CA ALA A 709 9.03 -3.06 50.37
C ALA A 709 10.49 -2.84 50.83
N ASP A 710 10.87 -3.42 51.98
CA ASP A 710 12.19 -3.33 52.60
C ASP A 710 13.11 -4.52 52.26
N ALA A 711 12.65 -5.44 51.39
CA ALA A 711 13.44 -6.59 50.99
C ALA A 711 14.77 -6.16 50.32
N SER A 712 15.88 -6.78 50.73
CA SER A 712 17.22 -6.38 50.27
C SER A 712 17.38 -6.47 48.75
N GLU A 713 16.78 -7.47 48.09
CA GLU A 713 16.84 -7.60 46.63
C GLU A 713 16.11 -6.45 45.92
N ARG A 714 14.93 -6.09 46.41
CA ARG A 714 14.18 -4.93 45.91
C ARG A 714 15.00 -3.64 46.02
N MET A 715 15.60 -3.42 47.19
CA MET A 715 16.39 -2.22 47.44
C MET A 715 17.61 -2.11 46.53
N ARG A 716 18.36 -3.21 46.36
CA ARG A 716 19.49 -3.26 45.41
C ARG A 716 19.05 -2.92 43.98
N ARG A 717 17.88 -3.42 43.54
CA ARG A 717 17.38 -3.17 42.19
C ARG A 717 16.90 -1.73 42.01
N ILE A 718 16.26 -1.14 43.01
CA ILE A 718 15.88 0.28 43.00
C ILE A 718 17.13 1.15 42.92
N GLU A 719 18.13 0.90 43.77
CA GLU A 719 19.40 1.67 43.78
C GLU A 719 20.12 1.59 42.43
N ALA A 720 20.17 0.41 41.81
CA ALA A 720 20.77 0.23 40.49
C ALA A 720 20.04 1.03 39.40
N VAL A 721 18.70 0.96 39.37
CA VAL A 721 17.90 1.70 38.38
C VAL A 721 17.98 3.21 38.63
N GLU A 722 17.95 3.68 39.88
CA GLU A 722 18.10 5.10 40.20
C GLU A 722 19.47 5.65 39.80
N ALA A 723 20.55 4.86 39.93
CA ALA A 723 21.88 5.24 39.47
C ALA A 723 21.92 5.43 37.94
N ASP A 724 21.35 4.48 37.19
CA ASP A 724 21.26 4.55 35.73
C ASP A 724 20.35 5.72 35.27
N MET A 725 19.22 5.92 35.96
CA MET A 725 18.30 7.03 35.70
C MET A 725 18.96 8.39 35.94
N LYS A 726 19.74 8.53 37.01
CA LYS A 726 20.48 9.76 37.30
C LYS A 726 21.43 10.09 36.16
N ALA A 727 22.20 9.12 35.68
CA ALA A 727 23.11 9.31 34.54
C ALA A 727 22.35 9.66 33.25
N ALA A 728 21.18 9.06 33.02
CA ALA A 728 20.34 9.38 31.86
C ALA A 728 19.75 10.80 31.92
N LEU A 729 19.35 11.28 33.11
CA LEU A 729 18.85 12.63 33.33
C LEU A 729 19.92 13.71 33.15
N GLU A 730 21.20 13.41 33.43
CA GLU A 730 22.33 14.33 33.18
C GLU A 730 22.54 14.64 31.69
N ALA A 731 22.04 13.79 30.79
CA ALA A 731 22.10 14.00 29.34
C ALA A 731 20.96 14.88 28.78
N VAL A 732 20.03 15.34 29.64
CA VAL A 732 18.89 16.17 29.23
C VAL A 732 19.35 17.61 28.97
N THR A 733 19.02 18.13 27.78
CA THR A 733 19.60 19.38 27.29
C THR A 733 18.81 20.62 27.67
N THR A 734 17.49 20.50 27.83
CA THR A 734 16.63 21.64 28.16
C THR A 734 16.13 21.56 29.61
N LEU A 735 16.07 22.70 30.27
CA LEU A 735 15.68 22.77 31.69
C LEU A 735 14.21 22.37 31.91
N ASP A 736 13.33 22.68 30.96
CA ASP A 736 11.92 22.29 31.05
C ASP A 736 11.73 20.78 30.87
N GLU A 737 12.42 20.13 29.91
CA GLU A 737 12.38 18.67 29.76
C GLU A 737 12.96 17.98 31.00
N ASP A 738 14.05 18.49 31.57
CA ASP A 738 14.64 17.95 32.81
C ASP A 738 13.64 18.06 33.98
N ARG A 739 12.97 19.21 34.14
CA ARG A 739 11.90 19.39 35.14
C ARG A 739 10.74 18.41 34.92
N ILE A 740 10.29 18.20 33.68
CA ILE A 740 9.24 17.23 33.35
C ILE A 740 9.67 15.83 33.79
N LEU A 741 10.83 15.35 33.34
CA LEU A 741 11.29 14.00 33.61
C LEU A 741 11.53 13.76 35.11
N ARG A 742 12.07 14.75 35.83
CA ARG A 742 12.20 14.70 37.29
C ARG A 742 10.86 14.66 38.02
N ARG A 743 9.81 15.30 37.48
CA ARG A 743 8.44 15.22 38.05
C ARG A 743 7.85 13.81 37.90
N PHE A 744 8.08 13.15 36.76
CA PHE A 744 7.73 11.73 36.61
C PHE A 744 8.47 10.86 37.61
N HIS A 745 9.79 11.05 37.75
CA HIS A 745 10.61 10.32 38.70
C HIS A 745 10.09 10.49 40.15
N ASN A 746 9.86 11.74 40.57
CA ASN A 746 9.29 12.05 41.89
C ASN A 746 7.91 11.41 42.08
N ALA A 747 7.02 11.43 41.08
CA ALA A 747 5.71 10.81 41.19
C ALA A 747 5.78 9.28 41.39
N VAL A 748 6.72 8.59 40.73
CA VAL A 748 6.96 7.15 40.92
C VAL A 748 7.46 6.88 42.34
N LEU A 749 8.41 7.67 42.85
CA LEU A 749 8.93 7.53 44.21
C LEU A 749 7.87 7.79 45.29
N CYS A 750 7.00 8.79 45.07
CA CYS A 750 5.90 9.13 45.98
C CYS A 750 4.71 8.15 45.90
N THR A 751 4.75 7.18 44.99
CA THR A 751 3.73 6.13 44.93
C THR A 751 3.98 5.13 46.06
N LEU A 752 2.93 4.81 46.80
CA LEU A 752 2.93 3.95 47.98
C LEU A 752 2.44 2.54 47.67
N ARG A 753 1.44 2.41 46.80
CA ARG A 753 0.79 1.15 46.41
C ARG A 753 0.25 1.21 44.99
N THR A 754 0.16 0.07 44.34
CA THR A 754 -0.48 -0.07 43.01
C THR A 754 -1.07 -1.47 42.82
N ASN A 755 -2.12 -1.59 42.01
CA ASN A 755 -2.77 -2.85 41.66
C ASN A 755 -2.27 -3.47 40.35
N TYR A 756 -1.18 -2.96 39.78
CA TYR A 756 -0.73 -3.29 38.41
C TYR A 756 -0.58 -4.81 38.13
N TRP A 757 -0.15 -5.58 39.13
CA TRP A 757 0.06 -7.03 39.07
C TRP A 757 -1.20 -7.87 39.31
N GLN A 758 -2.27 -7.27 39.85
CA GLN A 758 -3.51 -7.99 40.10
C GLN A 758 -4.22 -8.36 38.78
N ARG A 759 -4.87 -9.52 38.79
CA ARG A 759 -5.64 -10.06 37.67
C ARG A 759 -7.15 -10.01 37.95
N GLY A 760 -7.95 -10.02 36.89
CA GLY A 760 -9.40 -10.21 36.96
C GLY A 760 -9.77 -11.65 37.32
N GLY A 761 -11.06 -11.90 37.56
CA GLY A 761 -11.56 -13.24 37.91
C GLY A 761 -11.41 -14.30 36.81
N ASP A 762 -11.18 -13.87 35.57
CA ASP A 762 -10.88 -14.70 34.39
C ASP A 762 -9.37 -14.94 34.18
N GLY A 763 -8.52 -14.42 35.07
CA GLY A 763 -7.07 -14.45 34.94
C GLY A 763 -6.49 -13.43 33.96
N ALA A 764 -7.34 -12.64 33.28
CA ALA A 764 -6.90 -11.56 32.43
C ALA A 764 -6.33 -10.40 33.28
N GLN A 765 -5.56 -9.55 32.64
CA GLN A 765 -5.08 -8.34 33.30
C GLN A 765 -6.24 -7.35 33.49
N LYS A 766 -6.26 -6.63 34.61
CA LYS A 766 -7.26 -5.57 34.85
C LYS A 766 -7.10 -4.43 33.83
N GLU A 767 -8.24 -3.87 33.40
CA GLU A 767 -8.34 -2.73 32.47
C GLU A 767 -7.98 -1.38 33.10
N TRP A 768 -7.81 -1.33 34.42
CA TRP A 768 -7.47 -0.13 35.18
C TRP A 768 -6.20 -0.32 36.00
N ILE A 769 -5.49 0.79 36.22
CA ILE A 769 -4.31 0.90 37.08
C ILE A 769 -4.62 1.93 38.16
N SER A 770 -4.31 1.61 39.41
CA SER A 770 -4.51 2.49 40.56
C SER A 770 -3.18 2.79 41.24
N PHE A 771 -3.01 4.04 41.66
CA PHE A 771 -1.86 4.53 42.42
C PHE A 771 -2.34 5.17 43.71
N LYS A 772 -1.82 4.72 44.85
CA LYS A 772 -1.90 5.45 46.11
C LYS A 772 -0.66 6.30 46.24
N ILE A 773 -0.80 7.61 46.35
CA ILE A 773 0.30 8.57 46.26
C ILE A 773 0.37 9.38 47.56
N ASP A 774 1.58 9.54 48.11
CA ASP A 774 1.85 10.52 49.17
C ASP A 774 1.90 11.93 48.56
N SER A 775 0.77 12.64 48.62
CA SER A 775 0.65 13.99 48.09
C SER A 775 1.58 15.00 48.74
N ARG A 776 2.02 14.76 49.98
CA ARG A 776 2.88 15.73 50.70
C ARG A 776 4.31 15.69 50.17
N ALA A 777 4.74 14.52 49.70
CA ALA A 777 6.05 14.27 49.13
C ALA A 777 6.17 14.65 47.64
N ILE A 778 5.05 14.89 46.93
CA ILE A 778 5.08 15.40 45.56
C ILE A 778 5.62 16.83 45.54
N ASP A 779 6.73 17.08 44.84
CA ASP A 779 7.25 18.44 44.77
C ASP A 779 6.38 19.36 43.90
N GLU A 780 6.33 20.64 44.26
CA GLU A 780 5.53 21.68 43.62
C GLU A 780 4.01 21.39 43.58
N LEU A 781 3.50 20.42 44.34
CA LEU A 781 2.05 20.22 44.45
C LEU A 781 1.39 21.45 45.12
N PRO A 782 0.37 22.08 44.51
CA PRO A 782 -0.31 23.24 45.08
C PRO A 782 -0.95 22.96 46.43
N ALA A 783 -0.91 23.95 47.34
CA ALA A 783 -1.55 23.84 48.64
C ALA A 783 -3.09 23.96 48.54
N PRO A 784 -3.85 23.32 49.44
CA PRO A 784 -3.45 22.37 50.47
C PRO A 784 -3.16 20.99 49.86
N ARG A 785 -2.17 20.30 50.43
CA ARG A 785 -1.79 18.95 50.03
C ARG A 785 -2.56 17.92 50.87
N PRO A 786 -3.36 17.03 50.28
CA PRO A 786 -3.96 15.90 50.99
C PRO A 786 -2.90 15.06 51.72
N LEU A 787 -3.31 14.18 52.64
CA LEU A 787 -2.40 13.18 53.20
C LEU A 787 -1.99 12.18 52.12
N VAL A 788 -2.98 11.63 51.42
CA VAL A 788 -2.77 10.74 50.26
C VAL A 788 -3.85 10.96 49.21
N GLU A 789 -3.54 10.54 48.00
CA GLU A 789 -4.43 10.50 46.85
C GLU A 789 -4.46 9.10 46.27
N ILE A 790 -5.65 8.57 46.00
CA ILE A 790 -5.80 7.38 45.17
C ILE A 790 -6.22 7.83 43.78
N PHE A 791 -5.35 7.67 42.80
CA PHE A 791 -5.63 7.96 41.40
C PHE A 791 -5.90 6.65 40.65
N VAL A 792 -7.04 6.56 39.96
CA VAL A 792 -7.46 5.39 39.19
C VAL A 792 -7.57 5.78 37.72
N TYR A 793 -6.82 5.08 36.87
CA TYR A 793 -6.75 5.31 35.45
C TYR A 793 -7.24 4.08 34.68
N SER A 794 -8.07 4.29 33.67
CA SER A 794 -8.39 3.30 32.62
C SER A 794 -8.58 4.03 31.29
N PRO A 795 -8.56 3.36 30.13
CA PRO A 795 -8.88 4.02 28.85
C PRO A 795 -10.27 4.68 28.80
N ARG A 796 -11.20 4.28 29.68
CA ARG A 796 -12.60 4.76 29.73
C ARG A 796 -12.83 5.89 30.73
N MET A 797 -12.02 6.00 31.79
CA MET A 797 -12.18 7.04 32.81
C MET A 797 -10.86 7.43 33.51
N GLU A 798 -10.87 8.59 34.14
CA GLU A 798 -9.89 8.98 35.17
C GLU A 798 -10.67 9.32 36.44
N GLY A 799 -10.17 8.85 37.59
CA GLY A 799 -10.79 9.09 38.88
C GLY A 799 -9.75 9.35 39.96
N ILE A 800 -10.15 10.08 41.00
CA ILE A 800 -9.30 10.43 42.12
C ILE A 800 -10.07 10.42 43.44
N HIS A 801 -9.40 10.07 44.53
CA HIS A 801 -9.90 10.20 45.89
C HIS A 801 -8.85 10.83 46.81
N LEU A 802 -9.15 12.03 47.30
CA LEU A 802 -8.27 12.84 48.15
C LEU A 802 -8.67 12.65 49.62
N ARG A 803 -7.71 12.34 50.50
CA ARG A 803 -7.96 12.20 51.94
C ARG A 803 -7.13 13.19 52.76
N GLY A 804 -7.77 13.91 53.69
CA GLY A 804 -7.07 14.78 54.64
C GLY A 804 -6.34 14.05 55.77
N GLY A 805 -6.67 12.78 56.02
CA GLY A 805 -6.12 11.96 57.10
C GLY A 805 -6.51 10.48 56.96
N ARG A 806 -6.07 9.63 57.91
CA ARG A 806 -6.32 8.18 57.90
C ARG A 806 -7.79 7.81 58.08
N VAL A 807 -8.52 8.57 58.89
CA VAL A 807 -9.98 8.42 59.08
C VAL A 807 -10.65 9.65 58.51
N ALA A 808 -11.19 9.52 57.30
CA ALA A 808 -11.79 10.61 56.54
C ALA A 808 -13.05 10.15 55.81
N ARG A 809 -14.00 11.06 55.60
CA ARG A 809 -15.28 10.77 54.91
C ARG A 809 -15.63 11.85 53.89
N GLY A 810 -16.16 11.43 52.75
CA GLY A 810 -16.79 12.33 51.76
C GLY A 810 -17.28 11.60 50.52
N GLY A 811 -18.07 12.32 49.72
CA GLY A 811 -18.74 11.77 48.54
C GLY A 811 -17.87 11.70 47.29
N ILE A 812 -18.31 10.91 46.31
CA ILE A 812 -17.68 10.79 44.98
C ILE A 812 -18.52 11.53 43.95
N ARG A 813 -17.92 12.50 43.24
CA ARG A 813 -18.59 13.30 42.22
C ARG A 813 -18.36 12.75 40.80
N TRP A 814 -19.40 12.67 39.99
CA TRP A 814 -19.24 12.54 38.55
C TRP A 814 -19.05 13.95 37.97
N SER A 815 -17.83 14.24 37.54
CA SER A 815 -17.42 15.52 36.97
C SER A 815 -17.51 15.52 35.45
N ASP A 816 -17.88 16.68 34.90
CA ASP A 816 -17.78 17.04 33.49
C ASP A 816 -16.50 17.83 33.16
N ARG A 817 -15.65 18.12 34.17
CA ARG A 817 -14.42 18.91 34.03
C ARG A 817 -13.20 18.07 33.66
N ARG A 818 -13.10 17.67 32.38
CA ARG A 818 -11.97 16.87 31.88
C ARG A 818 -10.57 17.44 32.20
N GLU A 819 -10.40 18.76 32.09
CA GLU A 819 -9.07 19.39 32.18
C GLU A 819 -8.58 19.58 33.61
N ASP A 820 -9.46 19.69 34.60
CA ASP A 820 -9.08 20.06 35.97
C ASP A 820 -10.00 19.50 37.08
N PHE A 821 -10.62 18.32 36.87
CA PHE A 821 -11.50 17.72 37.87
C PHE A 821 -10.82 17.55 39.23
N ARG A 822 -9.50 17.29 39.31
CA ARG A 822 -8.81 17.21 40.60
C ARG A 822 -8.90 18.52 41.39
N THR A 823 -8.82 19.67 40.72
CA THR A 823 -8.98 20.99 41.35
C THR A 823 -10.40 21.17 41.90
N GLU A 824 -11.41 20.72 41.16
CA GLU A 824 -12.80 20.67 41.64
C GLU A 824 -12.93 19.80 42.90
N ILE A 825 -12.41 18.57 42.86
CA ILE A 825 -12.47 17.63 43.98
C ILE A 825 -11.69 18.16 45.19
N LEU A 826 -10.54 18.81 44.97
CA LEU A 826 -9.76 19.45 46.04
C LEU A 826 -10.53 20.57 46.72
N GLY A 827 -11.20 21.44 45.95
CA GLY A 827 -12.07 22.48 46.51
C GLY A 827 -13.17 21.91 47.41
N LEU A 828 -13.82 20.82 46.97
CA LEU A 828 -14.85 20.14 47.73
C LEU A 828 -14.30 19.41 48.97
N MET A 829 -13.09 18.83 48.90
CA MET A 829 -12.42 18.23 50.05
C MET A 829 -12.14 19.27 51.14
N LYS A 830 -11.69 20.47 50.78
CA LYS A 830 -11.45 21.57 51.75
C LYS A 830 -12.70 21.89 52.56
N THR A 831 -13.84 22.03 51.87
CA THR A 831 -15.13 22.26 52.53
C THR A 831 -15.51 21.08 53.43
N GLN A 832 -15.24 19.85 53.00
CA GLN A 832 -15.52 18.65 53.78
C GLN A 832 -14.64 18.55 55.04
N MET A 833 -13.40 19.03 55.00
CA MET A 833 -12.51 19.06 56.17
C MET A 833 -13.07 19.92 57.30
N VAL A 834 -13.65 21.09 56.98
CA VAL A 834 -14.30 21.96 57.97
C VAL A 834 -15.65 21.41 58.40
N LYS A 835 -16.46 20.93 57.45
CA LYS A 835 -17.80 20.40 57.72
C LYS A 835 -17.78 19.20 58.66
N ASN A 836 -16.78 18.33 58.51
CA ASN A 836 -16.68 17.11 59.30
C ASN A 836 -16.11 17.32 60.70
N ALA A 837 -15.51 18.48 61.02
CA ALA A 837 -14.76 18.70 62.26
C ALA A 837 -15.54 18.40 63.55
N VAL A 838 -16.88 18.34 63.48
CA VAL A 838 -17.77 17.99 64.59
C VAL A 838 -18.06 16.47 64.71
N ILE A 839 -17.81 15.67 63.66
CA ILE A 839 -18.23 14.25 63.54
C ILE A 839 -17.03 13.29 63.33
N VAL A 840 -16.11 13.62 62.41
CA VAL A 840 -14.89 12.83 62.13
C VAL A 840 -13.70 13.78 61.97
N PRO A 841 -12.46 13.34 62.29
CA PRO A 841 -11.33 14.26 62.47
C PRO A 841 -11.05 15.15 61.26
N VAL A 842 -11.24 14.62 60.04
CA VAL A 842 -10.97 15.29 58.77
C VAL A 842 -11.94 14.82 57.66
N GLY A 843 -11.88 15.49 56.50
CA GLY A 843 -12.68 15.18 55.31
C GLY A 843 -11.90 14.44 54.21
N SER A 844 -12.64 13.73 53.36
CA SER A 844 -12.16 13.24 52.07
C SER A 844 -13.08 13.72 50.94
N LYS A 845 -12.65 13.54 49.69
CA LYS A 845 -13.52 13.71 48.53
C LYS A 845 -13.01 12.90 47.36
N GLY A 846 -13.92 12.26 46.62
CA GLY A 846 -13.59 11.62 45.36
C GLY A 846 -14.29 12.25 44.17
N GLY A 847 -13.82 11.92 42.98
CA GLY A 847 -14.54 12.16 41.75
C GLY A 847 -13.89 11.52 40.54
N PHE A 848 -14.64 11.43 39.46
CA PHE A 848 -14.19 10.86 38.19
C PHE A 848 -14.88 11.56 37.03
N TYR A 849 -14.30 11.41 35.84
CA TYR A 849 -14.96 11.77 34.59
C TYR A 849 -14.86 10.62 33.58
N VAL A 850 -15.84 10.56 32.68
CA VAL A 850 -15.92 9.57 31.61
C VAL A 850 -15.20 10.12 30.38
N LYS A 851 -14.22 9.38 29.85
CA LYS A 851 -13.43 9.80 28.68
C LYS A 851 -14.11 9.52 27.35
N GLN A 852 -14.87 8.43 27.28
CA GLN A 852 -15.50 7.96 26.04
C GLN A 852 -17.02 7.78 26.23
N PRO A 853 -17.78 8.85 26.50
CA PRO A 853 -19.24 8.74 26.54
C PRO A 853 -19.78 8.32 25.15
N PRO A 854 -20.83 7.47 25.06
CA PRO A 854 -21.41 7.06 23.79
C PRO A 854 -21.84 8.26 22.93
N VAL A 855 -21.20 8.45 21.78
CA VAL A 855 -21.51 9.57 20.87
C VAL A 855 -22.89 9.37 20.24
N GLY A 856 -23.80 10.33 20.42
CA GLY A 856 -25.19 10.22 19.97
C GLY A 856 -26.02 9.18 20.74
N GLY A 857 -25.48 8.65 21.84
CA GLY A 857 -26.18 7.67 22.66
C GLY A 857 -27.37 8.26 23.41
N THR A 858 -28.33 7.40 23.77
CA THR A 858 -29.45 7.80 24.61
C THR A 858 -28.98 8.14 26.03
N ARG A 859 -29.82 8.84 26.80
CA ARG A 859 -29.53 9.17 28.20
C ARG A 859 -29.20 7.93 29.03
N GLU A 860 -29.87 6.82 28.75
CA GLU A 860 -29.68 5.53 29.41
C GLU A 860 -28.30 4.93 29.10
N GLN A 861 -27.83 5.04 27.86
CA GLN A 861 -26.50 4.57 27.45
C GLN A 861 -25.39 5.39 28.11
N VAL A 862 -25.54 6.72 28.18
CA VAL A 862 -24.60 7.60 28.88
C VAL A 862 -24.57 7.29 30.38
N GLN A 863 -25.74 7.07 30.98
CA GLN A 863 -25.86 6.68 32.39
C GLN A 863 -25.19 5.33 32.67
N ALA A 864 -25.37 4.34 31.79
CA ALA A 864 -24.75 3.02 31.93
C ALA A 864 -23.22 3.11 31.87
N GLU A 865 -22.66 3.92 30.96
CA GLU A 865 -21.22 4.16 30.89
C GLU A 865 -20.70 4.82 32.17
N GLY A 866 -21.41 5.84 32.68
CA GLY A 866 -21.07 6.49 33.95
C GLY A 866 -21.08 5.53 35.14
N ILE A 867 -22.05 4.61 35.20
CA ILE A 867 -22.11 3.55 36.22
C ILE A 867 -20.90 2.61 36.07
N ALA A 868 -20.58 2.16 34.86
CA ALA A 868 -19.43 1.28 34.63
C ALA A 868 -18.11 1.95 35.08
N CYS A 869 -17.92 3.23 34.74
CA CYS A 869 -16.75 4.00 35.16
C CYS A 869 -16.70 4.21 36.67
N TYR A 870 -17.85 4.47 37.32
CA TYR A 870 -17.95 4.56 38.77
C TYR A 870 -17.55 3.23 39.44
N GLN A 871 -18.05 2.10 38.94
CA GLN A 871 -17.68 0.77 39.45
C GLN A 871 -16.18 0.53 39.34
N THR A 872 -15.55 0.91 38.23
CA THR A 872 -14.09 0.84 38.06
C THR A 872 -13.34 1.68 39.10
N LEU A 873 -13.82 2.89 39.43
CA LEU A 873 -13.21 3.72 40.48
C LEU A 873 -13.27 3.03 41.84
N ILE A 874 -14.45 2.52 42.22
CA ILE A 874 -14.62 1.82 43.50
C ILE A 874 -13.71 0.59 43.59
N ARG A 875 -13.69 -0.25 42.54
CA ARG A 875 -12.83 -1.43 42.45
C ARG A 875 -11.34 -1.05 42.55
N GLY A 876 -10.90 -0.06 41.79
CA GLY A 876 -9.51 0.41 41.82
C GLY A 876 -9.06 0.95 43.18
N MET A 877 -9.96 1.59 43.94
CA MET A 877 -9.64 2.00 45.32
C MET A 877 -9.59 0.80 46.27
N LEU A 878 -10.53 -0.14 46.18
CA LEU A 878 -10.55 -1.34 47.03
C LEU A 878 -9.35 -2.26 46.74
N ASP A 879 -8.89 -2.33 45.50
CA ASP A 879 -7.73 -3.14 45.07
C ASP A 879 -6.45 -2.84 45.87
N ILE A 880 -6.30 -1.64 46.43
CA ILE A 880 -5.08 -1.19 47.12
C ILE A 880 -5.31 -0.75 48.57
N THR A 881 -6.52 -0.96 49.09
CA THR A 881 -6.91 -0.64 50.47
C THR A 881 -6.83 -1.89 51.33
N ASP A 882 -6.20 -1.81 52.51
CA ASP A 882 -6.17 -2.98 53.42
C ASP A 882 -7.59 -3.34 53.87
N ASN A 883 -7.82 -4.59 54.27
CA ASN A 883 -9.12 -5.03 54.78
C ASN A 883 -9.02 -5.43 56.25
N TYR A 884 -10.15 -5.45 56.97
CA TYR A 884 -10.22 -5.94 58.34
C TYR A 884 -10.89 -7.32 58.35
N THR A 885 -10.12 -8.37 58.63
CA THR A 885 -10.62 -9.76 58.61
C THR A 885 -10.24 -10.48 59.91
N GLY A 886 -11.23 -11.04 60.60
CA GLY A 886 -11.02 -11.83 61.82
C GLY A 886 -10.30 -11.10 62.97
N GLY A 887 -10.43 -9.77 63.08
CA GLY A 887 -9.74 -8.97 64.10
C GLY A 887 -8.33 -8.50 63.72
N SER A 888 -7.87 -8.81 62.50
CA SER A 888 -6.54 -8.46 61.99
C SER A 888 -6.63 -7.70 60.66
N ILE A 889 -5.56 -6.98 60.32
CA ILE A 889 -5.46 -6.25 59.06
C ILE A 889 -4.88 -7.20 58.00
N ALA A 890 -5.64 -7.37 56.92
CA ALA A 890 -5.22 -8.14 55.75
C ALA A 890 -4.77 -7.19 54.64
N ALA A 891 -3.54 -7.38 54.15
CA ALA A 891 -3.02 -6.63 53.02
C ALA A 891 -3.72 -7.06 51.71
N PRO A 892 -3.83 -6.18 50.71
CA PRO A 892 -4.33 -6.54 49.38
C PRO A 892 -3.39 -7.55 48.68
N VAL A 893 -3.98 -8.45 47.89
CA VAL A 893 -3.26 -9.47 47.11
C VAL A 893 -2.37 -8.81 46.05
N ASP A 894 -1.15 -9.32 45.86
CA ASP A 894 -0.19 -8.85 44.84
C ASP A 894 0.09 -7.33 44.89
N VAL A 895 0.09 -6.75 46.10
CA VAL A 895 0.42 -5.33 46.33
C VAL A 895 1.57 -5.19 47.31
N VAL A 896 2.66 -4.57 46.86
CA VAL A 896 3.77 -4.14 47.72
C VAL A 896 3.40 -2.83 48.41
N ARG A 897 3.51 -2.79 49.75
CA ARG A 897 3.11 -1.63 50.57
C ARG A 897 4.34 -0.85 51.03
N HIS A 898 4.50 0.38 50.56
CA HIS A 898 5.54 1.32 51.02
C HIS A 898 5.06 2.23 52.16
N ASP A 899 3.87 1.98 52.69
CA ASP A 899 3.27 2.66 53.84
C ASP A 899 2.74 1.65 54.87
N GLY A 900 2.32 2.15 56.03
CA GLY A 900 1.71 1.33 57.08
C GLY A 900 0.26 0.93 56.78
N ASP A 901 -0.37 0.28 57.76
CA ASP A 901 -1.75 -0.17 57.64
C ASP A 901 -2.77 0.97 57.43
N ASP A 902 -3.71 0.73 56.53
CA ASP A 902 -4.73 1.67 56.08
C ASP A 902 -6.03 0.95 55.67
N PRO A 903 -6.78 0.37 56.64
CA PRO A 903 -8.00 -0.40 56.36
C PRO A 903 -9.26 0.45 56.20
N TYR A 904 -9.17 1.78 56.34
CA TYR A 904 -10.34 2.66 56.42
C TYR A 904 -10.57 3.42 55.10
N LEU A 905 -11.61 3.01 54.37
CA LEU A 905 -12.12 3.69 53.19
C LEU A 905 -13.65 3.73 53.22
N VAL A 906 -14.22 4.94 53.20
CA VAL A 906 -15.67 5.18 53.20
C VAL A 906 -15.99 6.24 52.15
N VAL A 907 -17.07 6.02 51.41
CA VAL A 907 -17.55 6.93 50.35
C VAL A 907 -18.97 7.40 50.65
N ALA A 908 -19.47 8.34 49.86
CA ALA A 908 -20.85 8.83 49.98
C ALA A 908 -21.41 9.28 48.62
N ALA A 909 -22.72 9.44 48.56
CA ALA A 909 -23.40 10.09 47.44
C ALA A 909 -22.92 11.54 47.24
N ASP A 910 -22.79 11.96 45.96
CA ASP A 910 -22.58 13.36 45.56
C ASP A 910 -23.31 13.67 44.24
N LYS A 911 -23.03 14.84 43.65
CA LYS A 911 -23.58 15.24 42.34
C LYS A 911 -23.20 14.20 41.27
N GLY A 912 -24.22 13.74 40.55
CA GLY A 912 -24.09 12.74 39.48
C GLY A 912 -23.98 11.28 39.97
N THR A 913 -23.87 11.05 41.28
CA THR A 913 -23.75 9.71 41.89
C THR A 913 -24.77 9.48 43.02
N ALA A 914 -25.78 10.34 43.13
CA ALA A 914 -26.73 10.34 44.24
C ALA A 914 -27.41 8.97 44.47
N THR A 915 -27.69 8.24 43.40
CA THR A 915 -28.32 6.90 43.45
C THR A 915 -27.31 5.75 43.44
N PHE A 916 -26.01 6.02 43.51
CA PHE A 916 -24.96 5.00 43.31
C PHE A 916 -24.46 4.38 44.62
N SER A 917 -24.95 4.83 45.78
CA SER A 917 -24.47 4.33 47.09
C SER A 917 -24.72 2.84 47.25
N ASP A 918 -25.88 2.34 46.81
CA ASP A 918 -26.18 0.89 46.82
C ASP A 918 -25.23 0.10 45.90
N ILE A 919 -24.78 0.69 44.79
CA ILE A 919 -23.80 0.07 43.88
C ILE A 919 -22.44 -0.07 44.58
N ALA A 920 -21.99 0.98 45.28
CA ALA A 920 -20.73 0.95 46.01
C ALA A 920 -20.74 -0.05 47.18
N ASN A 921 -21.84 -0.10 47.94
CA ASN A 921 -22.02 -1.09 49.01
C ASN A 921 -22.00 -2.51 48.46
N LYS A 922 -22.69 -2.76 47.34
CA LYS A 922 -22.67 -4.07 46.69
C LYS A 922 -21.25 -4.47 46.24
N LEU A 923 -20.47 -3.54 45.71
CA LEU A 923 -19.08 -3.80 45.35
C LEU A 923 -18.19 -4.08 46.57
N ALA A 924 -18.38 -3.34 47.67
CA ALA A 924 -17.66 -3.59 48.92
C ALA A 924 -17.95 -5.01 49.45
N GLN A 925 -19.20 -5.45 49.41
CA GLN A 925 -19.62 -6.82 49.72
C GLN A 925 -18.95 -7.86 48.83
N ASP A 926 -18.92 -7.63 47.51
CA ASP A 926 -18.29 -8.55 46.56
C ASP A 926 -16.77 -8.68 46.80
N TYR A 927 -16.14 -7.63 47.35
CA TYR A 927 -14.73 -7.64 47.78
C TYR A 927 -14.53 -8.21 49.20
N GLY A 928 -15.61 -8.55 49.91
CA GLY A 928 -15.56 -8.95 51.32
C GLY A 928 -15.01 -7.85 52.23
N PHE A 929 -15.19 -6.57 51.86
CA PHE A 929 -14.68 -5.43 52.62
C PHE A 929 -15.48 -5.24 53.91
N TRP A 930 -14.78 -5.05 55.03
CA TRP A 930 -15.34 -5.15 56.38
C TRP A 930 -16.47 -4.15 56.72
N LEU A 931 -16.56 -3.03 56.01
CA LEU A 931 -17.62 -2.04 56.19
C LEU A 931 -18.95 -2.45 55.57
N ASP A 932 -18.97 -3.48 54.72
CA ASP A 932 -20.20 -4.06 54.15
C ASP A 932 -21.15 -2.98 53.56
N ASP A 933 -22.40 -2.91 54.03
CA ASP A 933 -23.42 -1.95 53.61
C ASP A 933 -23.24 -0.53 54.20
N ALA A 934 -22.24 -0.35 55.08
CA ALA A 934 -21.82 0.93 55.62
C ALA A 934 -20.65 1.57 54.83
N PHE A 935 -20.15 0.92 53.78
CA PHE A 935 -19.07 1.46 52.94
C PHE A 935 -19.43 2.80 52.28
N ALA A 936 -20.68 2.94 51.82
CA ALA A 936 -21.22 4.12 51.18
C ALA A 936 -22.46 4.65 51.91
N SER A 937 -22.40 5.88 52.40
CA SER A 937 -23.55 6.51 53.06
C SER A 937 -24.54 7.12 52.05
N GLY A 938 -25.84 6.98 52.29
CA GLY A 938 -26.92 7.54 51.44
C GLY A 938 -27.64 6.52 50.55
N GLY A 939 -27.40 5.22 50.75
CA GLY A 939 -28.14 4.13 50.11
C GLY A 939 -29.53 3.92 50.70
N SER A 940 -30.23 2.90 50.19
CA SER A 940 -31.60 2.53 50.57
C SER A 940 -31.81 2.25 52.08
N ALA A 941 -30.76 1.94 52.81
CA ALA A 941 -30.77 1.74 54.27
C ALA A 941 -30.54 3.03 55.11
N GLY A 942 -30.32 4.20 54.48
CA GLY A 942 -29.99 5.48 55.15
C GLY A 942 -31.08 6.57 55.07
N TYR A 943 -30.78 7.77 55.60
CA TYR A 943 -31.70 8.94 55.58
C TYR A 943 -31.68 9.70 54.24
N ASP A 944 -32.86 9.98 53.66
CA ASP A 944 -33.00 10.76 52.41
C ASP A 944 -32.94 12.27 52.67
N HIS A 945 -31.79 12.87 52.35
CA HIS A 945 -31.51 14.28 52.60
C HIS A 945 -32.42 15.24 51.81
N LYS A 946 -32.89 14.84 50.61
CA LYS A 946 -33.73 15.68 49.74
C LYS A 946 -35.18 15.68 50.23
N LYS A 947 -35.73 14.51 50.56
CA LYS A 947 -37.10 14.39 51.10
C LYS A 947 -37.27 15.14 52.42
N MET A 948 -36.23 15.17 53.24
CA MET A 948 -36.28 15.85 54.55
C MET A 948 -35.92 17.34 54.48
N GLY A 949 -35.36 17.82 53.38
CA GLY A 949 -35.01 19.24 53.17
C GLY A 949 -34.01 19.80 54.19
N ILE A 950 -33.10 18.94 54.70
CA ILE A 950 -32.26 19.25 55.87
C ILE A 950 -31.41 20.52 55.64
N THR A 951 -30.78 20.64 54.47
CA THR A 951 -29.91 21.78 54.13
C THR A 951 -30.69 23.08 53.98
N ALA A 952 -31.79 23.06 53.21
CA ALA A 952 -32.61 24.24 53.00
C ALA A 952 -33.21 24.76 54.31
N ARG A 953 -33.72 23.86 55.18
CA ARG A 953 -34.23 24.21 56.50
C ARG A 953 -33.16 24.84 57.38
N GLY A 954 -31.96 24.26 57.42
CA GLY A 954 -30.84 24.81 58.18
C GLY A 954 -30.46 26.22 57.73
N ALA A 955 -30.29 26.43 56.41
CA ALA A 955 -29.97 27.75 55.85
C ALA A 955 -31.09 28.77 56.12
N TRP A 956 -32.36 28.33 56.09
CA TRP A 956 -33.51 29.21 56.29
C TRP A 956 -33.63 29.72 57.72
N GLU A 957 -33.22 28.94 58.72
CA GLU A 957 -33.15 29.44 60.11
C GLU A 957 -32.17 30.62 60.23
N SER A 958 -31.05 30.58 59.52
CA SER A 958 -30.11 31.71 59.44
C SER A 958 -30.71 32.91 58.71
N VAL A 959 -31.45 32.70 57.61
CA VAL A 959 -32.17 33.77 56.90
C VAL A 959 -33.19 34.45 57.83
N LYS A 960 -34.01 33.67 58.55
CA LYS A 960 -34.97 34.22 59.54
C LYS A 960 -34.27 35.04 60.61
N ARG A 961 -33.08 34.62 61.07
CA ARG A 961 -32.30 35.37 62.05
C ARG A 961 -31.89 36.75 61.54
N HIS A 962 -31.37 36.85 60.32
CA HIS A 962 -30.96 38.14 59.73
C HIS A 962 -32.14 39.08 59.49
N PHE A 963 -33.26 38.57 58.97
CA PHE A 963 -34.47 39.40 58.82
C PHE A 963 -35.03 39.91 60.15
N ARG A 964 -34.96 39.09 61.21
CA ARG A 964 -35.36 39.51 62.55
C ARG A 964 -34.47 40.64 63.09
N GLU A 965 -33.17 40.63 62.78
CA GLU A 965 -32.25 41.73 63.14
C GLU A 965 -32.57 43.03 62.39
N LEU A 966 -33.19 42.93 61.21
CA LEU A 966 -33.73 44.06 60.44
C LEU A 966 -35.17 44.45 60.84
N GLY A 967 -35.74 43.83 61.87
CA GLY A 967 -37.09 44.11 62.35
C GLY A 967 -38.23 43.60 61.47
N GLN A 968 -37.98 42.65 60.57
CA GLN A 968 -38.98 42.11 59.64
C GLN A 968 -39.24 40.62 59.89
N ASP A 969 -40.52 40.25 60.04
CA ASP A 969 -40.92 38.84 60.13
C ASP A 969 -41.37 38.29 58.77
N ILE A 970 -40.47 37.57 58.12
CA ILE A 970 -40.69 36.94 56.81
C ILE A 970 -41.64 35.73 56.84
N GLN A 971 -42.14 35.34 58.03
CA GLN A 971 -43.18 34.32 58.18
C GLN A 971 -44.58 34.93 58.30
N ALA A 972 -44.70 36.26 58.42
CA ALA A 972 -45.99 36.97 58.51
C ALA A 972 -46.15 38.09 57.47
N THR A 973 -45.07 38.57 56.87
CA THR A 973 -45.07 39.74 55.96
C THR A 973 -44.49 39.40 54.59
N PRO A 974 -45.10 39.87 53.47
CA PRO A 974 -44.53 39.68 52.13
C PRO A 974 -43.18 40.37 51.93
N PHE A 975 -42.27 39.71 51.21
CA PHE A 975 -40.92 40.20 50.91
C PHE A 975 -40.45 39.72 49.53
N THR A 976 -39.60 40.50 48.86
CA THR A 976 -39.12 40.18 47.51
C THR A 976 -37.90 39.26 47.53
N VAL A 977 -37.89 38.27 46.63
CA VAL A 977 -36.82 37.29 46.53
C VAL A 977 -36.32 37.21 45.09
N ALA A 978 -35.00 37.34 44.92
CA ALA A 978 -34.31 36.87 43.72
C ALA A 978 -33.48 35.64 44.08
N GLY A 979 -33.17 34.77 43.12
CA GLY A 979 -32.27 33.67 43.44
C GLY A 979 -31.75 32.85 42.28
N VAL A 980 -30.89 31.90 42.64
CA VAL A 980 -30.23 31.01 41.68
C VAL A 980 -30.72 29.59 41.96
N GLY A 981 -31.43 28.99 41.00
CA GLY A 981 -32.01 27.66 41.08
C GLY A 981 -33.38 27.54 40.42
N ASP A 982 -33.99 26.37 40.57
CA ASP A 982 -35.36 26.07 40.15
C ASP A 982 -36.09 25.22 41.20
N MET A 983 -37.40 25.02 41.02
CA MET A 983 -38.22 24.24 41.94
C MET A 983 -37.89 22.74 41.97
N SER A 984 -37.14 22.19 41.01
CA SER A 984 -36.70 20.78 41.04
C SER A 984 -35.48 20.56 41.93
N GLY A 985 -34.74 21.64 42.22
CA GLY A 985 -33.54 21.66 43.05
C GLY A 985 -33.85 21.41 44.53
N ASP A 986 -33.00 20.61 45.19
CA ASP A 986 -33.15 20.27 46.61
C ASP A 986 -33.13 21.52 47.51
N VAL A 987 -32.11 22.38 47.35
CA VAL A 987 -31.96 23.58 48.19
C VAL A 987 -32.94 24.67 47.79
N PHE A 988 -32.98 25.03 46.50
CA PHE A 988 -33.84 26.12 46.02
C PHE A 988 -35.31 25.81 46.20
N GLY A 989 -35.76 24.62 45.74
CA GLY A 989 -37.15 24.20 45.80
C GLY A 989 -37.67 24.11 47.23
N ASN A 990 -36.94 23.45 48.13
CA ASN A 990 -37.32 23.43 49.55
C ASN A 990 -37.32 24.85 50.14
N GLY A 991 -36.27 25.64 49.88
CA GLY A 991 -36.15 27.01 50.41
C GLY A 991 -37.31 27.92 50.02
N MET A 992 -37.72 27.86 48.75
CA MET A 992 -38.84 28.65 48.23
C MET A 992 -40.22 28.22 48.76
N LEU A 993 -40.30 27.14 49.54
CA LEU A 993 -41.53 26.66 50.19
C LEU A 993 -41.53 26.87 51.71
N LEU A 994 -40.49 27.49 52.28
CA LEU A 994 -40.37 27.71 53.73
C LEU A 994 -41.03 29.01 54.23
N SER A 995 -41.68 29.78 53.34
CA SER A 995 -42.59 30.86 53.72
C SER A 995 -43.69 31.05 52.67
N PRO A 996 -44.97 31.15 53.07
CA PRO A 996 -46.06 31.46 52.14
C PRO A 996 -46.05 32.92 51.67
N HIS A 997 -45.19 33.77 52.24
CA HIS A 997 -45.14 35.21 51.95
C HIS A 997 -44.04 35.61 50.96
N ILE A 998 -43.33 34.64 50.37
CA ILE A 998 -42.29 34.91 49.36
C ILE A 998 -42.92 35.48 48.10
N LYS A 999 -42.47 36.67 47.68
CA LYS A 999 -42.64 37.20 46.32
C LYS A 999 -41.38 36.88 45.51
N LEU A 1000 -41.36 35.73 44.83
CA LEU A 1000 -40.24 35.35 43.97
C LEU A 1000 -40.29 36.18 42.69
N VAL A 1001 -39.49 37.24 42.61
CA VAL A 1001 -39.56 38.20 41.49
C VAL A 1001 -38.66 37.81 40.32
N ALA A 1002 -37.56 37.10 40.60
CA ALA A 1002 -36.73 36.51 39.57
C ALA A 1002 -35.95 35.29 40.07
N ALA A 1003 -35.71 34.34 39.18
CA ALA A 1003 -34.80 33.24 39.41
C ALA A 1003 -34.15 32.80 38.11
N PHE A 1004 -32.99 32.14 38.17
CA PHE A 1004 -32.43 31.48 36.99
C PHE A 1004 -31.75 30.16 37.33
N ASP A 1005 -31.78 29.21 36.41
CA ASP A 1005 -31.03 27.96 36.48
C ASP A 1005 -30.12 27.78 35.26
N HIS A 1006 -29.62 26.57 35.04
CA HIS A 1006 -28.83 26.24 33.86
C HIS A 1006 -29.62 26.30 32.54
N ARG A 1007 -30.96 26.39 32.58
CA ARG A 1007 -31.84 26.28 31.41
C ARG A 1007 -32.62 27.55 31.14
N HIS A 1008 -33.17 28.19 32.17
CA HIS A 1008 -34.18 29.23 32.05
C HIS A 1008 -33.95 30.40 33.01
N ILE A 1009 -34.55 31.53 32.66
CA ILE A 1009 -34.66 32.72 33.49
C ILE A 1009 -36.16 32.96 33.75
N PHE A 1010 -36.58 32.91 35.01
CA PHE A 1010 -37.92 33.19 35.50
C PHE A 1010 -38.00 34.64 35.99
N ILE A 1011 -39.02 35.38 35.56
CA ILE A 1011 -39.33 36.73 36.05
C ILE A 1011 -40.83 36.83 36.31
N ASP A 1012 -41.19 37.33 37.49
CA ASP A 1012 -42.57 37.65 37.86
C ASP A 1012 -42.57 38.97 38.66
N PRO A 1013 -42.92 40.12 38.06
CA PRO A 1013 -42.68 41.42 38.71
C PRO A 1013 -43.49 41.67 40.00
N ALA A 1014 -44.69 41.12 40.10
CA ALA A 1014 -45.61 41.31 41.21
C ALA A 1014 -46.42 40.04 41.52
N PRO A 1015 -45.77 38.94 41.94
CA PRO A 1015 -46.43 37.65 42.16
C PRO A 1015 -47.46 37.73 43.28
N ASP A 1016 -48.62 37.11 43.09
CA ASP A 1016 -49.55 36.81 44.18
C ASP A 1016 -48.96 35.72 45.07
N THR A 1017 -48.80 35.99 46.36
CA THR A 1017 -48.07 35.09 47.27
C THR A 1017 -48.77 33.75 47.45
N ALA A 1018 -50.11 33.72 47.44
CA ALA A 1018 -50.87 32.49 47.65
C ALA A 1018 -50.87 31.60 46.39
N ALA A 1019 -51.20 32.18 45.23
CA ALA A 1019 -51.24 31.47 43.95
C ALA A 1019 -49.84 30.98 43.54
N SER A 1020 -48.82 31.84 43.64
CA SER A 1020 -47.44 31.46 43.29
C SER A 1020 -46.84 30.45 44.27
N PHE A 1021 -47.26 30.41 45.54
CA PHE A 1021 -46.83 29.37 46.48
C PHE A 1021 -47.42 28.01 46.11
N ALA A 1022 -48.73 27.95 45.84
CA ALA A 1022 -49.40 26.72 45.42
C ALA A 1022 -48.76 26.15 44.13
N GLU A 1023 -48.45 27.02 43.17
CA GLU A 1023 -47.83 26.61 41.91
C GLU A 1023 -46.38 26.14 42.09
N ARG A 1024 -45.57 26.86 42.89
CA ARG A 1024 -44.22 26.41 43.26
C ARG A 1024 -44.26 25.04 43.94
N LYS A 1025 -45.23 24.79 44.83
CA LYS A 1025 -45.39 23.49 45.48
C LYS A 1025 -45.73 22.40 44.47
N ARG A 1026 -46.65 22.66 43.54
CA ARG A 1026 -46.99 21.72 42.46
C ARG A 1026 -45.76 21.34 41.64
N LEU A 1027 -44.93 22.33 41.26
CA LEU A 1027 -43.69 22.09 40.52
C LEU A 1027 -42.65 21.29 41.30
N PHE A 1028 -42.55 21.51 42.61
CA PHE A 1028 -41.63 20.77 43.48
C PHE A 1028 -42.02 19.29 43.61
N ASP A 1029 -43.33 18.99 43.65
CA ASP A 1029 -43.85 17.64 43.83
C ASP A 1029 -43.81 16.78 42.54
N LEU A 1030 -43.53 17.38 41.38
CA LEU A 1030 -43.39 16.65 40.12
C LEU A 1030 -42.12 15.76 40.12
N PRO A 1031 -42.18 14.53 39.57
CA PRO A 1031 -41.01 13.66 39.45
C PRO A 1031 -39.83 14.32 38.69
N ARG A 1032 -40.15 15.21 37.75
CA ARG A 1032 -39.21 16.10 37.04
C ARG A 1032 -39.94 17.42 36.74
N SER A 1033 -39.25 18.54 36.94
CA SER A 1033 -39.78 19.87 36.62
C SER A 1033 -38.68 20.85 36.18
N SER A 1034 -39.11 21.97 35.63
CA SER A 1034 -38.32 23.12 35.20
C SER A 1034 -39.18 24.38 35.29
N TRP A 1035 -38.57 25.56 35.13
CA TRP A 1035 -39.34 26.80 35.05
C TRP A 1035 -40.35 26.80 33.91
N MET A 1036 -40.12 26.08 32.81
CA MET A 1036 -41.08 26.00 31.70
C MET A 1036 -42.37 25.23 32.03
N ASP A 1037 -42.38 24.44 33.10
CA ASP A 1037 -43.57 23.71 33.57
C ASP A 1037 -44.49 24.60 34.43
N TYR A 1038 -44.05 25.82 34.79
CA TYR A 1038 -44.81 26.80 35.56
C TYR A 1038 -46.00 27.30 34.73
N ASP A 1039 -47.19 27.35 35.35
CA ASP A 1039 -48.39 27.89 34.70
C ASP A 1039 -48.23 29.39 34.43
N LYS A 1040 -47.99 29.73 33.16
CA LYS A 1040 -47.79 31.11 32.69
C LYS A 1040 -49.02 31.99 32.91
N GLY A 1041 -50.21 31.41 33.09
CA GLY A 1041 -51.42 32.16 33.42
C GLY A 1041 -51.41 32.76 34.83
N LEU A 1042 -50.52 32.29 35.71
CA LEU A 1042 -50.36 32.79 37.08
C LEU A 1042 -49.28 33.88 37.22
N LEU A 1043 -48.54 34.18 36.15
CA LEU A 1043 -47.55 35.26 36.14
C LEU A 1043 -48.25 36.63 36.18
N SER A 1044 -47.71 37.56 36.95
CA SER A 1044 -48.22 38.94 36.96
C SER A 1044 -47.92 39.67 35.65
N ALA A 1045 -48.49 40.87 35.48
CA ALA A 1045 -48.23 41.69 34.30
C ALA A 1045 -46.73 41.95 34.12
N GLY A 1046 -46.21 41.59 32.93
CA GLY A 1046 -44.78 41.67 32.62
C GLY A 1046 -43.95 40.45 33.00
N GLY A 1047 -44.55 39.43 33.62
CA GLY A 1047 -43.90 38.17 33.95
C GLY A 1047 -43.69 37.27 32.73
N ALA A 1048 -42.56 36.57 32.71
CA ALA A 1048 -42.17 35.68 31.62
C ALA A 1048 -41.09 34.67 32.06
N ILE A 1049 -41.00 33.58 31.31
CA ILE A 1049 -39.95 32.57 31.43
C ILE A 1049 -39.20 32.52 30.10
N PHE A 1050 -37.89 32.72 30.15
CA PHE A 1050 -37.02 32.81 29.00
C PHE A 1050 -36.03 31.65 28.94
N ASP A 1051 -35.69 31.22 27.72
CA ASP A 1051 -34.61 30.27 27.48
C ASP A 1051 -33.24 30.97 27.62
N ARG A 1052 -32.33 30.37 28.38
CA ARG A 1052 -30.96 30.89 28.57
C ARG A 1052 -30.15 30.89 27.26
N ALA A 1053 -30.52 30.08 26.27
CA ALA A 1053 -29.91 30.04 24.95
C ALA A 1053 -30.41 31.15 23.99
N ALA A 1054 -31.36 31.99 24.41
CA ALA A 1054 -31.84 33.11 23.60
C ALA A 1054 -30.70 34.10 23.28
N LYS A 1055 -30.73 34.72 22.09
CA LYS A 1055 -29.73 35.74 21.71
C LYS A 1055 -29.90 37.07 22.45
N SER A 1056 -31.15 37.43 22.75
CA SER A 1056 -31.54 38.66 23.44
C SER A 1056 -32.93 38.46 24.06
N ILE A 1057 -33.18 39.09 25.21
CA ILE A 1057 -34.43 39.05 25.95
C ILE A 1057 -34.98 40.46 26.04
N ALA A 1058 -36.18 40.69 25.51
CA ALA A 1058 -36.92 41.93 25.68
C ALA A 1058 -37.64 41.92 27.03
N LEU A 1059 -37.50 43.01 27.80
CA LEU A 1059 -38.06 43.13 29.14
C LEU A 1059 -39.22 44.13 29.15
N SER A 1060 -40.29 43.78 29.87
CA SER A 1060 -41.41 44.69 30.07
C SER A 1060 -41.03 45.86 31.00
N PRO A 1061 -41.79 46.97 31.00
CA PRO A 1061 -41.61 48.05 31.98
C PRO A 1061 -41.65 47.56 33.44
N GLU A 1062 -42.53 46.63 33.76
CA GLU A 1062 -42.70 46.06 35.11
C GLU A 1062 -41.49 45.21 35.53
N ALA A 1063 -41.01 44.33 34.63
CA ALA A 1063 -39.80 43.52 34.86
C ALA A 1063 -38.55 44.38 35.06
N ARG A 1064 -38.44 45.48 34.31
CA ARG A 1064 -37.36 46.45 34.46
C ARG A 1064 -37.39 47.18 35.79
N ALA A 1065 -38.58 47.60 36.22
CA ALA A 1065 -38.76 48.32 37.48
C ALA A 1065 -38.36 47.46 38.69
N VAL A 1066 -38.81 46.20 38.76
CA VAL A 1066 -38.51 45.33 39.91
C VAL A 1066 -37.03 44.90 39.97
N LEU A 1067 -36.37 44.76 38.83
CA LEU A 1067 -34.94 44.37 38.76
C LEU A 1067 -33.99 45.56 38.79
N GLY A 1068 -34.50 46.79 38.67
CA GLY A 1068 -33.67 48.00 38.58
C GLY A 1068 -32.83 48.05 37.30
N ILE A 1069 -33.44 47.72 36.15
CA ILE A 1069 -32.83 47.69 34.81
C ILE A 1069 -33.39 48.85 33.98
N GLU A 1070 -32.53 49.63 33.33
CA GLU A 1070 -32.96 50.75 32.47
C GLU A 1070 -33.18 50.31 31.01
N THR A 1071 -32.36 49.39 30.51
CA THR A 1071 -32.36 48.97 29.10
C THR A 1071 -33.57 48.06 28.77
N PRO A 1072 -34.22 48.23 27.61
CA PRO A 1072 -35.39 47.45 27.21
C PRO A 1072 -35.08 46.00 26.82
N SER A 1073 -33.81 45.67 26.57
CA SER A 1073 -33.38 44.32 26.23
C SER A 1073 -31.96 44.04 26.71
N LEU A 1074 -31.71 42.80 27.14
CA LEU A 1074 -30.41 42.32 27.59
C LEU A 1074 -30.08 40.95 26.99
N THR A 1075 -28.80 40.59 26.94
CA THR A 1075 -28.43 39.18 26.73
C THR A 1075 -28.83 38.37 27.98
N PRO A 1076 -29.04 37.04 27.86
CA PRO A 1076 -29.33 36.22 29.04
C PRO A 1076 -28.28 36.33 30.15
N VAL A 1077 -26.99 36.46 29.79
CA VAL A 1077 -25.90 36.61 30.77
C VAL A 1077 -26.00 37.94 31.50
N ASP A 1078 -26.24 39.04 30.78
CA ASP A 1078 -26.40 40.35 31.40
C ASP A 1078 -27.64 40.43 32.28
N LEU A 1079 -28.74 39.76 31.88
CA LEU A 1079 -29.94 39.65 32.70
C LEU A 1079 -29.69 38.84 33.99
N MET A 1080 -28.98 37.72 33.92
CA MET A 1080 -28.59 36.96 35.12
C MET A 1080 -27.69 37.79 36.04
N ARG A 1081 -26.74 38.56 35.49
CA ARG A 1081 -25.94 39.52 36.27
C ARG A 1081 -26.81 40.56 36.96
N ALA A 1082 -27.79 41.12 36.24
CA ALA A 1082 -28.74 42.08 36.79
C ALA A 1082 -29.59 41.49 37.92
N ILE A 1083 -30.02 40.22 37.80
CA ILE A 1083 -30.74 39.50 38.85
C ILE A 1083 -29.88 39.34 40.12
N LEU A 1084 -28.59 39.03 39.99
CA LEU A 1084 -27.67 38.90 41.13
C LEU A 1084 -27.49 40.23 41.90
N ILE A 1085 -27.65 41.36 41.23
CA ILE A 1085 -27.55 42.70 41.84
C ILE A 1085 -28.92 43.39 41.95
N ALA A 1086 -30.02 42.65 41.88
CA ALA A 1086 -31.36 43.22 41.95
C ALA A 1086 -31.65 43.82 43.35
N PRO A 1087 -32.42 44.91 43.45
CA PRO A 1087 -32.75 45.54 44.72
C PRO A 1087 -33.90 44.80 45.43
N VAL A 1088 -33.61 43.59 45.92
CA VAL A 1088 -34.58 42.69 46.59
C VAL A 1088 -34.33 42.55 48.09
N ASP A 1089 -35.33 42.08 48.84
CA ASP A 1089 -35.14 41.80 50.27
C ASP A 1089 -34.20 40.61 50.50
N LEU A 1090 -34.35 39.53 49.73
CA LEU A 1090 -33.53 38.32 49.83
C LEU A 1090 -32.94 37.91 48.47
N LEU A 1091 -31.63 37.71 48.42
CA LEU A 1091 -30.96 36.96 47.36
C LEU A 1091 -30.63 35.55 47.85
N TYR A 1092 -31.28 34.53 47.27
CA TYR A 1092 -31.15 33.14 47.72
C TYR A 1092 -30.40 32.27 46.72
N PHE A 1093 -29.30 31.67 47.14
CA PHE A 1093 -28.51 30.75 46.33
C PHE A 1093 -28.89 29.31 46.65
N GLY A 1094 -29.62 28.66 45.73
CA GLY A 1094 -29.87 27.21 45.75
C GLY A 1094 -29.15 26.43 44.65
N GLY A 1095 -28.49 27.13 43.71
CA GLY A 1095 -27.60 26.58 42.69
C GLY A 1095 -26.13 26.71 43.06
N ILE A 1096 -25.30 25.78 42.58
CA ILE A 1096 -23.85 25.76 42.83
C ILE A 1096 -23.14 26.68 41.83
N GLY A 1097 -22.29 27.56 42.34
CA GLY A 1097 -21.39 28.41 41.54
C GLY A 1097 -20.85 29.56 42.37
N THR A 1098 -19.70 30.10 41.99
CA THR A 1098 -19.13 31.32 42.60
C THR A 1098 -19.52 32.54 41.80
N TYR A 1099 -20.67 33.08 42.18
CA TYR A 1099 -21.37 34.20 41.54
C TYR A 1099 -20.82 35.57 41.96
N VAL A 1100 -20.18 35.65 43.13
CA VAL A 1100 -19.72 36.92 43.71
C VAL A 1100 -18.28 36.81 44.19
N LYS A 1101 -17.43 37.77 43.81
CA LYS A 1101 -16.04 37.92 44.30
C LYS A 1101 -15.81 39.32 44.89
N ALA A 1102 -14.66 39.55 45.52
CA ALA A 1102 -14.24 40.92 45.81
C ALA A 1102 -13.77 41.63 44.53
N SER A 1103 -13.92 42.96 44.49
CA SER A 1103 -13.33 43.81 43.44
C SER A 1103 -11.80 43.66 43.29
N THR A 1104 -11.14 43.20 44.36
CA THR A 1104 -9.69 42.95 44.44
C THR A 1104 -9.27 41.53 44.03
N GLU A 1105 -10.22 40.68 43.62
CA GLU A 1105 -9.96 39.34 43.07
C GLU A 1105 -10.16 39.36 41.56
N THR A 1106 -9.34 38.61 40.82
CA THR A 1106 -9.60 38.31 39.40
C THR A 1106 -10.63 37.19 39.28
N ASN A 1107 -11.23 37.01 38.10
CA ASN A 1107 -12.10 35.85 37.85
C ASN A 1107 -11.37 34.51 38.01
N ALA A 1108 -10.09 34.46 37.67
CA ALA A 1108 -9.27 33.25 37.82
C ALA A 1108 -9.09 32.86 39.31
N ASP A 1109 -8.94 33.85 40.20
CA ASP A 1109 -8.75 33.62 41.65
C ASP A 1109 -9.97 32.95 42.30
N ALA A 1110 -11.17 33.16 41.76
CA ALA A 1110 -12.40 32.56 42.27
C ALA A 1110 -12.49 31.05 42.01
N GLY A 1111 -11.70 30.49 41.08
CA GLY A 1111 -11.61 29.04 40.86
C GLY A 1111 -12.83 28.37 40.22
N ASP A 1112 -13.79 29.15 39.69
CA ASP A 1112 -15.01 28.66 39.04
C ASP A 1112 -15.23 29.30 37.65
N ARG A 1113 -14.57 28.76 36.62
CA ARG A 1113 -14.65 29.31 35.26
C ARG A 1113 -16.07 29.34 34.68
N ALA A 1114 -16.94 28.42 35.11
CA ALA A 1114 -18.31 28.34 34.61
C ALA A 1114 -19.13 29.59 34.97
N SER A 1115 -18.74 30.28 36.04
CA SER A 1115 -19.39 31.50 36.51
C SER A 1115 -18.66 32.79 36.09
N ASP A 1116 -17.56 32.72 35.33
CA ASP A 1116 -16.74 33.90 35.02
C ASP A 1116 -17.52 35.02 34.31
N ALA A 1117 -18.34 34.66 33.32
CA ALA A 1117 -19.11 35.64 32.55
C ALA A 1117 -20.22 36.32 33.38
N LEU A 1118 -20.74 35.61 34.37
CA LEU A 1118 -21.89 36.03 35.19
C LEU A 1118 -21.47 36.59 36.57
N ARG A 1119 -20.18 36.50 36.92
CA ARG A 1119 -19.67 36.92 38.22
C ARG A 1119 -19.71 38.44 38.40
N VAL A 1120 -20.19 38.86 39.57
CA VAL A 1120 -20.26 40.27 40.00
C VAL A 1120 -19.35 40.50 41.20
N ASP A 1121 -19.09 41.78 41.51
CA ASP A 1121 -18.34 42.15 42.71
C ASP A 1121 -19.27 42.31 43.92
N GLY A 1122 -18.77 41.99 45.11
CA GLY A 1122 -19.52 42.05 46.36
C GLY A 1122 -20.08 43.44 46.65
N ALA A 1123 -19.33 44.49 46.29
CA ALA A 1123 -19.77 45.87 46.40
C ALA A 1123 -20.99 46.23 45.52
N GLN A 1124 -21.38 45.38 44.57
CA GLN A 1124 -22.54 45.60 43.69
C GLN A 1124 -23.82 44.95 44.21
N ILE A 1125 -23.75 44.15 45.28
CA ILE A 1125 -24.92 43.48 45.85
C ILE A 1125 -25.84 44.51 46.49
N ARG A 1126 -27.12 44.51 46.06
CA ARG A 1126 -28.17 45.41 46.58
C ARG A 1126 -29.24 44.68 47.39
N ALA A 1127 -29.08 43.37 47.58
CA ALA A 1127 -30.01 42.58 48.37
C ALA A 1127 -29.78 42.81 49.87
N ARG A 1128 -30.85 43.00 50.65
CA ARG A 1128 -30.75 43.29 52.09
C ARG A 1128 -30.26 42.10 52.92
N VAL A 1129 -30.60 40.89 52.49
CA VAL A 1129 -30.15 39.63 53.09
C VAL A 1129 -29.71 38.68 51.99
N VAL A 1130 -28.59 37.98 52.20
CA VAL A 1130 -28.10 36.93 51.31
C VAL A 1130 -28.20 35.58 52.01
N GLY A 1131 -28.88 34.63 51.38
CA GLY A 1131 -28.99 33.24 51.85
C GLY A 1131 -28.18 32.30 50.98
N GLU A 1132 -27.00 31.88 51.44
CA GLU A 1132 -26.18 30.85 50.78
C GLU A 1132 -26.62 29.43 51.19
N GLY A 1133 -27.73 28.95 50.63
CA GLY A 1133 -28.18 27.57 50.85
C GLY A 1133 -27.35 26.53 50.09
N ALA A 1134 -26.82 26.90 48.93
CA ALA A 1134 -25.91 26.12 48.12
C ALA A 1134 -24.45 26.52 48.36
N ASN A 1135 -23.53 25.60 48.07
CA ASN A 1135 -22.11 25.84 48.29
C ASN A 1135 -21.55 26.87 47.29
N LEU A 1136 -20.59 27.66 47.78
CA LEU A 1136 -19.69 28.52 47.01
C LEU A 1136 -20.32 29.75 46.35
N GLY A 1137 -21.49 30.23 46.78
CA GLY A 1137 -22.12 31.44 46.21
C GLY A 1137 -21.18 32.64 46.10
N PHE A 1138 -20.38 32.86 47.16
CA PHE A 1138 -19.39 33.93 47.26
C PHE A 1138 -17.97 33.38 47.49
N THR A 1139 -16.95 34.10 47.00
CA THR A 1139 -15.60 34.00 47.55
C THR A 1139 -15.59 34.54 48.99
N GLN A 1140 -14.60 34.14 49.80
CA GLN A 1140 -14.51 34.64 51.17
C GLN A 1140 -14.35 36.18 51.22
N ARG A 1141 -13.52 36.75 50.33
CA ARG A 1141 -13.33 38.21 50.27
C ARG A 1141 -14.57 38.91 49.72
N GLY A 1142 -15.27 38.31 48.76
CA GLY A 1142 -16.54 38.82 48.25
C GLY A 1142 -17.62 38.92 49.32
N ARG A 1143 -17.71 37.93 50.24
CA ARG A 1143 -18.64 38.00 51.39
C ARG A 1143 -18.37 39.22 52.27
N VAL A 1144 -17.09 39.45 52.57
CA VAL A 1144 -16.65 40.58 53.40
C VAL A 1144 -16.95 41.90 52.71
N GLU A 1145 -16.66 42.01 51.41
CA GLU A 1145 -16.94 43.22 50.63
C GLU A 1145 -18.43 43.54 50.57
N ALA A 1146 -19.29 42.55 50.32
CA ALA A 1146 -20.74 42.74 50.31
C ALA A 1146 -21.25 43.21 51.69
N ALA A 1147 -20.84 42.55 52.77
CA ALA A 1147 -21.25 42.93 54.13
C ALA A 1147 -20.75 44.32 54.56
N LEU A 1148 -19.63 44.80 54.01
CA LEU A 1148 -19.15 46.17 54.24
C LEU A 1148 -19.91 47.22 53.42
N ALA A 1149 -20.55 46.81 52.32
CA ALA A 1149 -21.34 47.68 51.45
C ALA A 1149 -22.77 47.91 51.96
N GLY A 1150 -23.23 47.12 52.94
CA GLY A 1150 -24.56 47.17 53.55
C GLY A 1150 -25.29 45.85 53.38
#